data_AF-A0A3N4MHF9-F1
#
_entry.id   AF-A0A3N4MHF9-F1
#
_cell.length_a   1.000
_cell.length_b   1.000
_cell.length_c   1.000
_cell.angle_alpha   90.00
_cell.angle_beta   90.00
_cell.angle_gamma   90.00
#
_symmetry.space_group_name_H-M   'P 1'
#
loop_
_entity.id
_entity.type
_entity.pdbx_description
1 polymer ?
#
loop_
_entity_poly.entity_id
_entity_poly.type
_entity_poly.pdbx_seq_one_letter_code
_entity_poly.pdbx_strand_id
1 'polypeptide(L)'
;MIKSEPTGARTFPEKNIVVDLVITGGGLSGVCAAITAARQGLKVVLVQDRPVLGGNASSEVRLWILGATSHMGNNNRWAREGGLVDEILVENTYRNPEGNGVIFDMILLDKVSQEPNITLLLNTAVYEADMQDASIIRSLKAYCSQNQMEYVLKAPLFIDASGDGVVGFLSGAAFRMGAEKKEEFGELFAPSEEYGELLGHSLYFYSKDTGRPVKFIPPAFALDDIQKVPRFSSFNAKEYGCKLWWIEYGGRLDTVHDTETIKWELWKVVYGVWDYIKNSGKFPEAETLTLEWVGMIPGKRESRRFEGDYIMRQQDIVEQRCFEDAVAFGGWSIDLHPADGVFSEKPGCNQWHSKGIYQIPYRSLYSRNISNLFLGGRTISVSHVAYGSTRVMATSAHVTQAAAMAAVLCKEKGLLPAAMGAHVHELQQRLLRTGQYIPGLKFVSPQDHAATARISATSELVLKEFPGEPLHKPLEVSAAQMVPLQKGKVPSFIFHAEASTTTTLEAELRVSSRNGNHTPDETVARQSVVIHPGRNCMKLDFDAEMKDSSYAFIIFHKNPEVKLHYTGKRVTGILSVFNTVNKAVSNYGKQTPPEDIGMDAFEFWCPQRRPEGHNLDFKTPGGLDVFRAENIRNGIERPTTQPNAWVADWQDAHPVITLEWDEPKEITSIELFFDTDYDHPMESVLMSHPETAMPFCVREYRIKDDKGNVLAEKKDNYQSLNNIQLLAPVKTKKLVIEVEHPSKDIPAAICAVRCI
;
A
#
# COMPACT_ATOMS: atom_id res chain seq x y z
N MET A 1 -6.22 12.08 51.93
CA MET A 1 -5.37 13.27 51.68
C MET A 1 -3.93 12.82 51.77
N ILE A 2 -3.13 13.00 50.72
CA ILE A 2 -1.68 12.78 50.77
C ILE A 2 -1.07 14.08 51.30
N LYS A 3 -0.31 14.01 52.41
CA LYS A 3 0.45 15.14 52.97
C LYS A 3 1.94 14.85 52.81
N SER A 4 2.70 15.81 52.31
CA SER A 4 4.14 15.70 52.13
C SER A 4 4.81 16.96 52.68
N GLU A 5 5.81 16.80 53.53
CA GLU A 5 6.59 17.90 54.09
C GLU A 5 7.49 18.56 53.02
N PRO A 6 7.93 19.81 53.22
CA PRO A 6 8.94 20.45 52.38
C PRO A 6 10.22 19.59 52.31
N THR A 7 10.78 19.43 51.11
CA THR A 7 12.05 18.74 50.84
C THR A 7 12.83 19.52 49.78
N GLY A 8 14.12 19.21 49.58
CA GLY A 8 14.99 19.94 48.66
C GLY A 8 14.55 19.81 47.19
N ALA A 9 14.53 18.58 46.66
CA ALA A 9 14.09 18.28 45.31
C ALA A 9 13.18 17.05 45.30
N ARG A 10 12.33 16.95 44.28
CA ARG A 10 11.49 15.76 44.01
C ARG A 10 11.83 15.27 42.61
N THR A 11 11.80 13.96 42.44
CA THR A 11 11.90 13.31 41.14
C THR A 11 10.56 12.70 40.76
N PHE A 12 10.32 12.54 39.47
CA PHE A 12 9.21 11.74 39.01
C PHE A 12 9.43 10.26 39.36
N PRO A 13 8.37 9.47 39.59
CA PRO A 13 8.50 8.03 39.71
C PRO A 13 9.13 7.45 38.44
N GLU A 14 10.01 6.47 38.62
CA GLU A 14 10.66 5.75 37.53
C GLU A 14 10.11 4.33 37.43
N LYS A 15 9.83 3.87 36.20
CA LYS A 15 9.46 2.48 35.89
C LYS A 15 10.48 1.85 34.95
N ASN A 16 11.14 0.81 35.43
CA ASN A 16 12.04 -0.01 34.61
C ASN A 16 11.24 -1.08 33.87
N ILE A 17 11.39 -1.15 32.55
CA ILE A 17 10.75 -2.16 31.70
C ILE A 17 11.84 -2.89 30.91
N VAL A 18 11.89 -4.21 31.05
CA VAL A 18 12.83 -5.09 30.34
C VAL A 18 12.05 -5.99 29.41
N VAL A 19 12.36 -5.93 28.12
CA VAL A 19 11.67 -6.67 27.06
C VAL A 19 12.66 -7.16 25.99
N ASP A 20 12.16 -7.88 24.99
CA ASP A 20 12.99 -8.37 23.88
C ASP A 20 13.21 -7.31 22.80
N LEU A 21 12.25 -6.40 22.63
CA LEU A 21 12.29 -5.36 21.59
C LEU A 21 11.63 -4.07 22.06
N VAL A 22 12.32 -2.94 21.90
CA VAL A 22 11.72 -1.61 22.07
C VAL A 22 11.52 -0.96 20.70
N ILE A 23 10.31 -0.50 20.44
CA ILE A 23 9.92 0.18 19.20
C ILE A 23 9.50 1.60 19.56
N THR A 24 10.17 2.60 18.97
CA THR A 24 9.86 4.01 19.21
C THR A 24 9.16 4.59 17.99
N GLY A 25 7.96 5.14 18.18
CA GLY A 25 7.08 5.68 17.14
C GLY A 25 5.86 4.80 16.87
N GLY A 26 4.67 5.31 17.17
CA GLY A 26 3.36 4.67 16.95
C GLY A 26 2.71 4.98 15.61
N GLY A 27 3.49 5.34 14.59
CA GLY A 27 3.02 5.40 13.19
C GLY A 27 2.68 4.01 12.63
N LEU A 28 2.16 3.94 11.39
CA LEU A 28 1.87 2.65 10.75
C LEU A 28 3.08 1.70 10.77
N SER A 29 4.29 2.23 10.58
CA SER A 29 5.55 1.50 10.73
C SER A 29 5.69 0.82 12.08
N GLY A 30 5.58 1.55 13.19
CA GLY A 30 5.74 0.97 14.52
C GLY A 30 4.58 0.10 14.97
N VAL A 31 3.35 0.43 14.56
CA VAL A 31 2.17 -0.44 14.79
C VAL A 31 2.38 -1.78 14.09
N CYS A 32 2.77 -1.77 12.81
CA CYS A 32 2.97 -3.00 12.06
C CYS A 32 4.13 -3.83 12.63
N ALA A 33 5.22 -3.15 13.03
CA ALA A 33 6.36 -3.80 13.66
C ALA A 33 5.99 -4.45 15.01
N ALA A 34 5.26 -3.73 15.87
CA ALA A 34 4.93 -4.19 17.21
C ALA A 34 4.04 -5.43 17.19
N ILE A 35 2.96 -5.40 16.39
CA ILE A 35 2.05 -6.55 16.23
C ILE A 35 2.79 -7.73 15.61
N THR A 36 3.62 -7.50 14.58
CA THR A 36 4.40 -8.58 13.94
C THR A 36 5.32 -9.26 14.94
N ALA A 37 6.13 -8.50 15.68
CA ALA A 37 7.04 -9.06 16.69
C ALA A 37 6.29 -9.77 17.83
N ALA A 38 5.19 -9.18 18.31
CA ALA A 38 4.38 -9.73 19.38
C ALA A 38 3.71 -11.06 19.03
N ARG A 39 3.15 -11.17 17.81
CA ARG A 39 2.55 -12.41 17.28
C ARG A 39 3.58 -13.53 17.08
N GLN A 40 4.85 -13.16 16.85
CA GLN A 40 5.98 -14.11 16.81
C GLN A 40 6.57 -14.41 18.20
N GLY A 41 5.96 -13.91 19.28
CA GLY A 41 6.29 -14.28 20.65
C GLY A 41 7.29 -13.35 21.36
N LEU A 42 7.77 -12.28 20.73
CA LEU A 42 8.62 -11.31 21.44
C LEU A 42 7.80 -10.48 22.43
N LYS A 43 8.37 -10.19 23.60
CA LYS A 43 7.85 -9.11 24.46
C LYS A 43 8.28 -7.78 23.87
N VAL A 44 7.31 -6.89 23.64
CA VAL A 44 7.51 -5.63 22.94
C VAL A 44 7.08 -4.46 23.83
N VAL A 45 7.84 -3.37 23.81
CA VAL A 45 7.33 -2.04 24.21
C VAL A 45 7.16 -1.20 22.95
N LEU A 46 5.94 -0.71 22.70
CA LEU A 46 5.66 0.29 21.68
C LEU A 46 5.51 1.65 22.35
N VAL A 47 6.44 2.57 22.06
CA VAL A 47 6.47 3.92 22.62
C VAL A 47 5.92 4.91 21.61
N GLN A 48 4.91 5.68 21.99
CA GLN A 48 4.32 6.72 21.15
C GLN A 48 4.20 8.01 21.95
N ASP A 49 4.73 9.09 21.40
CA ASP A 49 4.80 10.42 22.02
C ASP A 49 3.45 11.13 22.12
N ARG A 50 2.42 10.59 21.45
CA ARG A 50 1.06 11.16 21.32
C ARG A 50 -0.04 10.22 21.81
N PRO A 51 -1.30 10.68 21.95
CA PRO A 51 -2.38 9.85 22.51
C PRO A 51 -3.01 8.88 21.51
N VAL A 52 -2.65 8.96 20.23
CA VAL A 52 -3.20 8.10 19.16
C VAL A 52 -2.09 7.42 18.37
N LEU A 53 -2.45 6.31 17.73
CA LEU A 53 -1.62 5.56 16.80
C LEU A 53 -1.92 5.99 15.36
N GLY A 54 -1.00 5.70 14.45
CA GLY A 54 -1.18 5.93 13.02
C GLY A 54 -0.25 7.00 12.44
N GLY A 55 0.41 7.80 13.27
CA GLY A 55 1.36 8.82 12.81
C GLY A 55 0.65 9.85 11.93
N ASN A 56 1.12 10.07 10.70
CA ASN A 56 0.44 10.97 9.77
C ASN A 56 -0.94 10.44 9.32
N ALA A 57 -1.24 9.15 9.45
CA ALA A 57 -2.56 8.59 9.13
C ALA A 57 -3.57 8.71 10.28
N SER A 58 -3.13 9.08 11.48
CA SER A 58 -4.01 9.25 12.65
C SER A 58 -4.99 10.40 12.48
N SER A 59 -5.99 10.50 13.36
CA SER A 59 -6.94 11.62 13.37
C SER A 59 -6.31 13.01 13.58
N GLU A 60 -5.06 13.08 14.04
CA GLU A 60 -4.31 14.33 14.27
C GLU A 60 -3.81 15.00 12.98
N VAL A 61 -3.57 14.20 11.93
CA VAL A 61 -3.06 14.67 10.62
C VAL A 61 -3.98 14.25 9.47
N ARG A 62 -4.56 13.05 9.54
CA ARG A 62 -5.56 12.50 8.61
C ARG A 62 -5.05 12.32 7.18
N LEU A 63 -3.80 11.90 7.01
CA LEU A 63 -3.25 11.55 5.70
C LEU A 63 -3.69 10.13 5.26
N TRP A 64 -3.92 9.91 3.97
CA TRP A 64 -4.24 8.59 3.43
C TRP A 64 -3.10 7.61 3.55
N ILE A 65 -3.40 6.39 3.99
CA ILE A 65 -2.50 5.25 3.79
C ILE A 65 -2.56 4.84 2.32
N LEU A 66 -1.42 4.99 1.65
CA LEU A 66 -1.21 4.66 0.26
C LEU A 66 0.16 4.02 0.10
N GLY A 67 0.41 3.50 -1.11
CA GLY A 67 1.64 2.82 -1.46
C GLY A 67 1.68 2.50 -2.95
N ALA A 68 2.16 1.32 -3.30
CA ALA A 68 2.51 0.97 -4.68
C ALA A 68 1.37 1.05 -5.71
N THR A 69 0.09 0.99 -5.29
CA THR A 69 -1.07 1.15 -6.20
C THR A 69 -1.30 2.61 -6.64
N SER A 70 -0.74 3.60 -5.93
CA SER A 70 -0.82 5.01 -6.30
C SER A 70 -2.23 5.51 -6.66
N HIS A 71 -3.24 5.17 -5.85
CA HIS A 71 -4.67 5.44 -6.13
C HIS A 71 -5.23 4.79 -7.42
N MET A 72 -4.60 3.74 -7.94
CA MET A 72 -4.76 3.21 -9.31
C MET A 72 -4.31 4.19 -10.40
N GLY A 73 -3.46 5.15 -10.06
CA GLY A 73 -3.00 6.22 -10.95
C GLY A 73 -1.80 5.87 -11.82
N ASN A 74 -1.24 4.68 -11.71
CA ASN A 74 -0.07 4.22 -12.47
C ASN A 74 -0.33 2.83 -13.10
N ASN A 75 0.68 2.23 -13.71
CA ASN A 75 0.54 0.91 -14.33
C ASN A 75 0.74 -0.26 -13.36
N ASN A 76 1.01 -0.04 -12.07
CA ASN A 76 1.25 -1.14 -11.13
C ASN A 76 -0.06 -1.88 -10.86
N ARG A 77 -0.15 -3.16 -11.22
CA ARG A 77 -1.36 -3.97 -10.98
C ARG A 77 -1.15 -4.97 -9.86
N TRP A 78 -2.19 -5.17 -9.05
CA TRP A 78 -2.18 -6.07 -7.88
C TRP A 78 -1.03 -5.79 -6.88
N ALA A 79 -0.64 -4.53 -6.81
CA ALA A 79 0.56 -4.08 -6.13
C ALA A 79 0.33 -3.60 -4.69
N ARG A 80 -0.90 -3.62 -4.17
CA ARG A 80 -1.17 -3.16 -2.80
C ARG A 80 -0.33 -3.96 -1.80
N GLU A 81 0.36 -3.27 -0.91
CA GLU A 81 1.22 -3.89 0.10
C GLU A 81 0.43 -4.93 0.90
N GLY A 82 1.03 -6.12 1.07
CA GLY A 82 0.43 -7.25 1.77
C GLY A 82 0.66 -7.21 3.28
N GLY A 83 0.60 -8.38 3.91
CA GLY A 83 0.93 -8.55 5.32
C GLY A 83 0.00 -7.78 6.25
N LEU A 84 0.56 -7.18 7.29
CA LEU A 84 -0.22 -6.57 8.36
C LEU A 84 -0.84 -5.23 7.94
N VAL A 85 -0.21 -4.48 7.03
CA VAL A 85 -0.83 -3.26 6.51
C VAL A 85 -2.07 -3.58 5.66
N ASP A 86 -2.07 -4.68 4.90
CA ASP A 86 -3.26 -5.21 4.22
C ASP A 86 -4.36 -5.56 5.24
N GLU A 87 -4.03 -6.30 6.30
CA GLU A 87 -4.98 -6.65 7.37
C GLU A 87 -5.62 -5.41 8.02
N ILE A 88 -4.84 -4.33 8.22
CA ILE A 88 -5.34 -3.05 8.76
C ILE A 88 -6.26 -2.36 7.76
N LEU A 89 -5.87 -2.29 6.49
CA LEU A 89 -6.65 -1.62 5.45
C LEU A 89 -7.97 -2.32 5.17
N VAL A 90 -7.96 -3.65 5.09
CA VAL A 90 -9.16 -4.48 4.92
C VAL A 90 -10.10 -4.33 6.11
N GLU A 91 -9.58 -4.34 7.34
CA GLU A 91 -10.36 -4.06 8.56
C GLU A 91 -10.97 -2.65 8.53
N ASN A 92 -10.21 -1.65 8.08
CA ASN A 92 -10.69 -0.27 7.95
C ASN A 92 -11.80 -0.14 6.92
N THR A 93 -11.67 -0.74 5.72
CA THR A 93 -12.75 -0.70 4.73
C THR A 93 -14.03 -1.36 5.24
N TYR A 94 -13.91 -2.40 6.07
CA TYR A 94 -15.05 -3.09 6.65
C TYR A 94 -15.75 -2.30 7.77
N ARG A 95 -14.98 -1.73 8.72
CA ARG A 95 -15.52 -1.05 9.92
C ARG A 95 -15.69 0.46 9.79
N ASN A 96 -15.08 1.08 8.79
CA ASN A 96 -15.01 2.52 8.61
C ASN A 96 -15.31 2.95 7.15
N PRO A 97 -16.45 2.55 6.57
CA PRO A 97 -16.76 2.85 5.16
C PRO A 97 -16.86 4.34 4.84
N GLU A 98 -17.10 5.19 5.84
CA GLU A 98 -17.12 6.65 5.71
C GLU A 98 -15.72 7.29 5.74
N GLY A 99 -14.65 6.53 6.02
CA GLY A 99 -13.29 7.04 6.07
C GLY A 99 -13.05 8.06 7.20
N ASN A 100 -13.58 7.78 8.40
CA ASN A 100 -13.45 8.64 9.57
C ASN A 100 -12.13 8.39 10.31
N GLY A 101 -11.30 9.43 10.45
CA GLY A 101 -10.00 9.32 11.12
C GLY A 101 -10.08 8.89 12.60
N VAL A 102 -11.15 9.23 13.32
CA VAL A 102 -11.32 8.83 14.74
C VAL A 102 -11.63 7.34 14.86
N ILE A 103 -12.44 6.79 13.94
CA ILE A 103 -12.70 5.35 13.90
C ILE A 103 -11.42 4.61 13.54
N PHE A 104 -10.63 5.15 12.60
CA PHE A 104 -9.35 4.55 12.23
C PHE A 104 -8.36 4.48 13.41
N ASP A 105 -8.26 5.53 14.23
CA ASP A 105 -7.45 5.49 15.46
C ASP A 105 -7.86 4.32 16.38
N MET A 106 -9.17 4.10 16.53
CA MET A 106 -9.69 3.01 17.36
C MET A 106 -9.39 1.64 16.76
N ILE A 107 -9.41 1.48 15.43
CA ILE A 107 -9.02 0.22 14.77
C ILE A 107 -7.55 -0.12 15.08
N LEU A 108 -6.65 0.87 15.01
CA LEU A 108 -5.24 0.66 15.32
C LEU A 108 -5.03 0.32 16.81
N LEU A 109 -5.70 1.04 17.72
CA LEU A 109 -5.63 0.77 19.15
C LEU A 109 -6.20 -0.59 19.51
N ASP A 110 -7.34 -0.96 18.92
CA ASP A 110 -7.97 -2.26 19.09
C ASP A 110 -7.00 -3.38 18.70
N LYS A 111 -6.44 -3.33 17.48
CA LYS A 111 -5.44 -4.30 17.00
C LYS A 111 -4.21 -4.40 17.91
N VAL A 112 -3.64 -3.28 18.36
CA VAL A 112 -2.48 -3.31 19.28
C VAL A 112 -2.87 -3.86 20.65
N SER A 113 -4.03 -3.50 21.18
CA SER A 113 -4.49 -3.91 22.51
C SER A 113 -4.85 -5.40 22.61
N GLN A 114 -5.20 -6.02 21.49
CA GLN A 114 -5.47 -7.46 21.39
C GLN A 114 -4.19 -8.31 21.48
N GLU A 115 -3.00 -7.70 21.32
CA GLU A 115 -1.73 -8.41 21.38
C GLU A 115 -1.15 -8.41 22.81
N PRO A 116 -1.21 -9.54 23.55
CA PRO A 116 -0.85 -9.57 24.97
C PRO A 116 0.64 -9.35 25.23
N ASN A 117 1.48 -9.53 24.21
CA ASN A 117 2.92 -9.33 24.31
C ASN A 117 3.37 -7.87 24.09
N ILE A 118 2.43 -6.95 23.83
CA ILE A 118 2.73 -5.52 23.66
C ILE A 118 2.43 -4.75 24.95
N THR A 119 3.44 -4.04 25.45
CA THR A 119 3.25 -2.93 26.38
C THR A 119 3.20 -1.62 25.58
N LEU A 120 2.01 -1.04 25.46
CA LEU A 120 1.81 0.23 24.76
C LEU A 120 2.00 1.41 25.74
N LEU A 121 2.89 2.34 25.39
CA LEU A 121 3.12 3.59 26.13
C LEU A 121 2.73 4.79 25.25
N LEU A 122 1.52 5.30 25.42
CA LEU A 122 1.03 6.52 24.76
C LEU A 122 1.50 7.78 25.51
N ASN A 123 1.48 8.92 24.84
CA ASN A 123 1.92 10.21 25.39
C ASN A 123 3.31 10.15 26.05
N THR A 124 4.19 9.28 25.55
CA THR A 124 5.49 8.96 26.15
C THR A 124 6.59 9.27 25.14
N ALA A 125 7.40 10.28 25.40
CA ALA A 125 8.46 10.72 24.50
C ALA A 125 9.81 10.17 24.94
N VAL A 126 10.55 9.51 24.05
CA VAL A 126 11.95 9.14 24.26
C VAL A 126 12.81 10.40 24.16
N TYR A 127 13.71 10.59 25.12
CA TYR A 127 14.55 11.79 25.19
C TYR A 127 16.05 11.51 25.43
N GLU A 128 16.42 10.27 25.77
CA GLU A 128 17.82 9.89 26.00
C GLU A 128 18.06 8.43 25.57
N ALA A 129 19.23 8.16 24.98
CA ALA A 129 19.75 6.81 24.76
C ALA A 129 20.97 6.58 25.67
N ASP A 130 20.87 5.63 26.60
CA ASP A 130 22.01 5.16 27.39
C ASP A 130 22.78 4.12 26.55
N MET A 131 24.00 4.46 26.18
CA MET A 131 24.87 3.63 25.35
C MET A 131 25.74 2.73 26.22
N GLN A 132 25.84 1.45 25.87
CA GLN A 132 26.82 0.55 26.49
C GLN A 132 28.24 0.92 26.04
N ASP A 133 28.38 1.16 24.75
CA ASP A 133 29.57 1.63 24.04
C ASP A 133 29.12 2.42 22.81
N ALA A 134 30.06 2.88 21.98
CA ALA A 134 29.75 3.71 20.81
C ALA A 134 28.83 3.03 19.75
N SER A 135 28.60 1.72 19.85
CA SER A 135 27.87 0.92 18.86
C SER A 135 26.64 0.20 19.40
N ILE A 136 26.44 0.15 20.73
CA ILE A 136 25.35 -0.63 21.35
C ILE A 136 24.51 0.23 22.27
N ILE A 137 23.21 0.29 21.99
CA ILE A 137 22.21 0.89 22.89
C ILE A 137 21.97 -0.07 24.05
N ARG A 138 22.12 0.39 25.29
CA ARG A 138 21.77 -0.38 26.50
C ARG A 138 20.30 -0.17 26.88
N SER A 139 19.85 1.08 26.88
CA SER A 139 18.48 1.42 27.24
C SER A 139 18.06 2.78 26.68
N LEU A 140 16.76 3.03 26.64
CA LEU A 140 16.19 4.34 26.33
C LEU A 140 15.51 4.90 27.57
N LYS A 141 15.61 6.21 27.79
CA LYS A 141 14.75 6.92 28.75
C LYS A 141 13.63 7.62 28.03
N ALA A 142 12.43 7.50 28.60
CA ALA A 142 11.24 8.14 28.08
C ALA A 142 10.42 8.77 29.22
N TYR A 143 9.63 9.79 28.90
CA TYR A 143 8.80 10.49 29.88
C TYR A 143 7.37 10.61 29.38
N CYS A 144 6.41 10.33 30.28
CA CYS A 144 5.00 10.55 30.00
C CYS A 144 4.45 11.72 30.79
N SER A 145 4.03 12.76 30.08
CA SER A 145 3.50 13.99 30.67
C SER A 145 2.15 13.79 31.38
N GLN A 146 1.38 12.78 30.97
CA GLN A 146 0.02 12.54 31.47
C GLN A 146 -0.01 11.91 32.86
N ASN A 147 0.99 11.09 33.18
CA ASN A 147 1.10 10.43 34.48
C ASN A 147 2.36 10.82 35.25
N GLN A 148 3.19 11.72 34.69
CA GLN A 148 4.44 12.19 35.28
C GLN A 148 5.37 11.03 35.64
N MET A 149 5.47 10.02 34.76
CA MET A 149 6.31 8.84 34.93
C MET A 149 7.51 8.89 34.00
N GLU A 150 8.68 8.58 34.53
CA GLU A 150 9.87 8.26 33.76
C GLU A 150 9.95 6.76 33.51
N TYR A 151 10.36 6.37 32.31
CA TYR A 151 10.53 4.97 31.92
C TYR A 151 11.97 4.73 31.51
N VAL A 152 12.55 3.65 32.01
CA VAL A 152 13.83 3.12 31.55
C VAL A 152 13.54 1.82 30.80
N LEU A 153 13.74 1.86 29.49
CA LEU A 153 13.36 0.80 28.56
C LEU A 153 14.62 0.03 28.12
N LYS A 154 14.75 -1.22 28.58
CA LYS A 154 15.90 -2.09 28.30
C LYS A 154 15.48 -3.20 27.34
N ALA A 155 16.25 -3.38 26.27
CA ALA A 155 16.10 -4.48 25.32
C ALA A 155 17.43 -4.79 24.63
N PRO A 156 17.60 -6.02 24.12
CA PRO A 156 18.75 -6.35 23.28
C PRO A 156 18.68 -5.69 21.90
N LEU A 157 17.48 -5.39 21.40
CA LEU A 157 17.22 -4.86 20.06
C LEU A 157 16.26 -3.66 20.12
N PHE A 158 16.45 -2.72 19.19
CA PHE A 158 15.64 -1.50 19.08
C PHE A 158 15.20 -1.28 17.64
N ILE A 159 13.98 -0.76 17.43
CA ILE A 159 13.50 -0.24 16.15
C ILE A 159 13.18 1.23 16.32
N ASP A 160 13.77 2.09 15.49
CA ASP A 160 13.37 3.49 15.38
C ASP A 160 12.38 3.70 14.23
N ALA A 161 11.12 3.92 14.60
CA ALA A 161 10.01 4.25 13.72
C ALA A 161 9.40 5.63 14.06
N SER A 162 10.14 6.53 14.74
CA SER A 162 9.61 7.78 15.32
C SER A 162 9.32 8.89 14.30
N GLY A 163 9.51 8.61 13.00
CA GLY A 163 9.34 9.57 11.91
C GLY A 163 10.47 10.60 11.79
N ASP A 164 11.10 11.00 12.89
CA ASP A 164 12.27 11.90 12.95
C ASP A 164 13.58 11.17 13.28
N GLY A 165 13.49 9.87 13.56
CA GLY A 165 14.62 9.04 13.94
C GLY A 165 15.25 9.47 15.26
N VAL A 166 14.41 9.64 16.30
CA VAL A 166 14.87 10.16 17.60
C VAL A 166 15.88 9.23 18.27
N VAL A 167 15.68 7.92 18.16
CA VAL A 167 16.58 6.91 18.74
C VAL A 167 17.87 6.82 17.93
N GLY A 168 17.77 6.83 16.60
CA GLY A 168 18.93 6.88 15.72
C GLY A 168 19.79 8.12 16.00
N PHE A 169 19.17 9.29 16.10
CA PHE A 169 19.87 10.53 16.42
C PHE A 169 20.55 10.47 17.80
N LEU A 170 19.80 10.08 18.85
CA LEU A 170 20.31 10.04 20.23
C LEU A 170 21.39 8.97 20.45
N SER A 171 21.36 7.88 19.68
CA SER A 171 22.38 6.81 19.76
C SER A 171 23.65 7.11 18.99
N GLY A 172 23.68 8.19 18.18
CA GLY A 172 24.83 8.53 17.33
C GLY A 172 24.87 7.73 16.01
N ALA A 173 23.74 7.21 15.55
CA ALA A 173 23.65 6.60 14.22
C ALA A 173 23.94 7.65 13.12
N ALA A 174 24.72 7.26 12.12
CA ALA A 174 25.01 8.13 10.98
C ALA A 174 23.72 8.42 10.19
N PHE A 175 23.50 9.69 9.84
CA PHE A 175 22.32 10.13 9.12
C PHE A 175 22.63 11.26 8.15
N ARG A 176 21.69 11.46 7.23
CA ARG A 176 21.64 12.53 6.24
C ARG A 176 20.31 13.26 6.39
N MET A 177 20.31 14.51 5.97
CA MET A 177 19.12 15.35 5.97
C MET A 177 19.26 16.32 4.79
N GLY A 178 18.20 16.45 3.99
CA GLY A 178 18.23 17.24 2.77
C GLY A 178 18.65 16.45 1.54
N ALA A 179 18.81 17.13 0.40
CA ALA A 179 19.15 16.53 -0.87
C ALA A 179 20.66 16.35 -1.03
N GLU A 180 21.09 15.15 -1.44
CA GLU A 180 22.47 14.94 -1.89
C GLU A 180 22.73 15.62 -3.23
N LYS A 181 24.00 15.94 -3.48
CA LYS A 181 24.43 16.42 -4.79
C LYS A 181 24.29 15.32 -5.83
N LYS A 182 23.91 15.72 -7.05
CA LYS A 182 23.79 14.84 -8.22
C LYS A 182 25.01 13.93 -8.41
N GLU A 183 26.21 14.43 -8.19
CA GLU A 183 27.46 13.70 -8.41
C GLU A 183 27.73 12.60 -7.38
N GLU A 184 27.15 12.67 -6.18
CA GLU A 184 27.42 11.71 -5.10
C GLU A 184 26.87 10.32 -5.46
N PHE A 185 25.64 10.26 -5.96
CA PHE A 185 24.97 9.01 -6.33
C PHE A 185 24.67 8.87 -7.83
N GLY A 186 25.02 9.88 -8.64
CA GLY A 186 24.68 9.94 -10.06
C GLY A 186 23.19 10.12 -10.32
N GLU A 187 22.45 10.70 -9.36
CA GLU A 187 20.98 10.84 -9.42
C GLU A 187 20.60 12.05 -10.25
N LEU A 188 20.17 11.79 -11.48
CA LEU A 188 19.86 12.81 -12.45
C LEU A 188 18.68 13.71 -12.03
N PHE A 189 17.79 13.21 -11.17
CA PHE A 189 16.63 13.92 -10.62
C PHE A 189 16.89 14.62 -9.27
N ALA A 190 18.14 14.67 -8.80
CA ALA A 190 18.49 15.44 -7.61
C ALA A 190 18.06 16.92 -7.79
N PRO A 191 17.41 17.53 -6.79
CA PRO A 191 16.89 18.90 -6.91
C PRO A 191 18.03 19.92 -7.03
N SER A 192 17.77 21.03 -7.72
CA SER A 192 18.66 22.18 -7.73
C SER A 192 18.56 22.99 -6.43
N GLU A 193 19.56 23.81 -6.14
CA GLU A 193 19.54 24.75 -4.99
C GLU A 193 18.29 25.65 -4.99
N GLU A 194 17.87 26.10 -6.17
CA GLU A 194 16.64 26.89 -6.36
C GLU A 194 15.37 26.08 -6.06
N TYR A 195 15.36 24.77 -6.30
CA TYR A 195 14.25 23.90 -5.90
C TYR A 195 14.23 23.64 -4.39
N GLY A 196 15.42 23.56 -3.80
CA GLY A 196 15.67 23.35 -2.38
C GLY A 196 15.90 21.89 -2.01
N GLU A 197 16.36 21.70 -0.77
CA GLU A 197 16.96 20.43 -0.33
C GLU A 197 16.03 19.58 0.56
N LEU A 198 14.98 20.16 1.16
CA LEU A 198 14.04 19.43 2.03
C LEU A 198 12.60 19.56 1.55
N LEU A 199 11.80 18.52 1.79
CA LEU A 199 10.35 18.55 1.66
C LEU A 199 9.72 19.18 2.91
N GLY A 200 8.75 20.08 2.72
CA GLY A 200 8.11 20.79 3.82
C GLY A 200 7.11 19.95 4.63
N HIS A 201 6.45 20.59 5.59
CA HIS A 201 5.33 20.00 6.31
C HIS A 201 4.01 20.44 5.68
N SER A 202 3.02 19.56 5.72
CA SER A 202 1.69 19.89 5.21
C SER A 202 0.66 20.02 6.33
N LEU A 203 -0.34 20.88 6.12
CA LEU A 203 -1.43 21.07 7.08
C LEU A 203 -2.78 21.14 6.36
N TYR A 204 -3.76 20.41 6.89
CA TYR A 204 -5.08 20.28 6.26
C TYR A 204 -6.17 20.90 7.12
N PHE A 205 -7.30 21.16 6.49
CA PHE A 205 -8.54 21.50 7.18
C PHE A 205 -9.71 20.71 6.58
N TYR A 206 -10.76 20.51 7.38
CA TYR A 206 -12.02 19.94 6.95
C TYR A 206 -13.13 20.97 7.10
N SER A 207 -13.98 21.06 6.10
CA SER A 207 -15.24 21.81 6.15
C SER A 207 -16.42 20.86 6.33
N LYS A 208 -17.53 21.41 6.80
CA LYS A 208 -18.79 20.68 6.98
C LYS A 208 -19.96 21.56 6.63
N ASP A 209 -20.92 21.02 5.87
CA ASP A 209 -22.19 21.70 5.63
C ASP A 209 -23.09 21.61 6.86
N THR A 210 -23.54 22.77 7.34
CA THR A 210 -24.45 22.86 8.50
C THR A 210 -25.92 22.97 8.10
N GLY A 211 -26.21 23.10 6.80
CA GLY A 211 -27.57 23.32 6.27
C GLY A 211 -28.14 24.72 6.55
N ARG A 212 -27.37 25.63 7.14
CA ARG A 212 -27.78 27.01 7.45
C ARG A 212 -26.60 27.97 7.29
N PRO A 213 -26.84 29.28 7.03
CA PRO A 213 -25.75 30.24 6.90
C PRO A 213 -24.84 30.30 8.14
N VAL A 214 -23.53 30.25 7.90
CA VAL A 214 -22.48 30.33 8.93
C VAL A 214 -21.69 31.62 8.72
N LYS A 215 -21.52 32.45 9.74
CA LYS A 215 -20.62 33.61 9.70
C LYS A 215 -19.22 33.18 10.16
N PHE A 216 -18.18 33.57 9.43
CA PHE A 216 -16.79 33.37 9.82
C PHE A 216 -16.09 34.72 9.99
N ILE A 217 -15.40 34.88 11.11
CA ILE A 217 -14.51 36.01 11.37
C ILE A 217 -13.10 35.40 11.50
N PRO A 218 -12.16 35.71 10.61
CA PRO A 218 -10.82 35.12 10.68
C PRO A 218 -10.09 35.55 11.96
N PRO A 219 -9.26 34.67 12.54
CA PRO A 219 -8.37 35.07 13.62
C PRO A 219 -7.38 36.13 13.12
N ALA A 220 -6.91 37.01 14.00
CA ALA A 220 -6.04 38.13 13.64
C ALA A 220 -4.68 37.72 13.02
N PHE A 221 -4.27 36.46 13.20
CA PHE A 221 -3.05 35.91 12.60
C PHE A 221 -3.27 35.31 11.21
N ALA A 222 -4.51 35.18 10.74
CA ALA A 222 -4.79 34.67 9.40
C ALA A 222 -4.06 35.52 8.35
N LEU A 223 -3.63 34.89 7.26
CA LEU A 223 -3.00 35.60 6.15
C LEU A 223 -3.97 36.64 5.59
N ASP A 224 -3.57 37.92 5.70
CA ASP A 224 -4.37 39.09 5.37
C ASP A 224 -4.54 39.31 3.86
N ASP A 225 -3.51 38.95 3.10
CA ASP A 225 -3.49 39.01 1.64
C ASP A 225 -3.20 37.61 1.06
N ILE A 226 -4.26 36.95 0.61
CA ILE A 226 -4.17 35.62 0.02
C ILE A 226 -3.39 35.61 -1.30
N GLN A 227 -3.20 36.76 -1.97
CA GLN A 227 -2.45 36.83 -3.24
C GLN A 227 -0.96 36.53 -3.07
N LYS A 228 -0.45 36.59 -1.83
CA LYS A 228 0.90 36.11 -1.47
C LYS A 228 1.09 34.61 -1.76
N VAL A 229 0.01 33.83 -1.83
CA VAL A 229 0.04 32.43 -2.26
C VAL A 229 -0.19 32.40 -3.77
N PRO A 230 0.83 32.14 -4.63
CA PRO A 230 0.70 32.30 -6.08
C PRO A 230 -0.46 31.50 -6.70
N ARG A 231 -0.79 30.33 -6.12
CA ARG A 231 -1.82 29.42 -6.60
C ARG A 231 -3.16 29.57 -5.87
N PHE A 232 -3.42 30.70 -5.21
CA PHE A 232 -4.64 30.88 -4.40
C PHE A 232 -5.95 30.68 -5.17
N SER A 233 -5.97 30.96 -6.47
CA SER A 233 -7.14 30.80 -7.33
C SER A 233 -7.57 29.34 -7.54
N SER A 234 -6.70 28.37 -7.22
CA SER A 234 -7.02 26.94 -7.28
C SER A 234 -7.85 26.45 -6.09
N PHE A 235 -7.86 27.19 -4.97
CA PHE A 235 -8.68 26.83 -3.82
C PHE A 235 -10.18 26.95 -4.15
N ASN A 236 -10.96 25.99 -3.66
CA ASN A 236 -12.40 25.93 -3.86
C ASN A 236 -13.11 25.33 -2.64
N ALA A 237 -14.42 25.51 -2.55
CA ALA A 237 -15.23 25.07 -1.42
C ALA A 237 -15.46 23.55 -1.35
N LYS A 238 -15.08 22.79 -2.39
CA LYS A 238 -15.33 21.34 -2.50
C LYS A 238 -14.13 20.49 -2.06
N GLU A 239 -12.95 21.09 -1.97
CA GLU A 239 -11.72 20.42 -1.55
C GLU A 239 -11.42 20.65 -0.07
N TYR A 240 -11.08 19.56 0.61
CA TYR A 240 -10.75 19.55 2.02
C TYR A 240 -9.95 18.28 2.36
N GLY A 241 -9.38 18.24 3.56
CA GLY A 241 -8.57 17.13 4.05
C GLY A 241 -7.35 16.87 3.18
N CYS A 242 -7.03 15.59 2.96
CA CYS A 242 -5.88 15.17 2.17
C CYS A 242 -5.81 15.75 0.75
N LYS A 243 -6.92 16.20 0.15
CA LYS A 243 -6.86 16.86 -1.18
C LYS A 243 -6.02 18.13 -1.17
N LEU A 244 -5.85 18.72 0.01
CA LEU A 244 -5.03 19.90 0.28
C LEU A 244 -3.60 19.51 0.70
N TRP A 245 -3.13 18.31 0.30
CA TRP A 245 -1.79 17.82 0.64
C TRP A 245 -0.68 18.82 0.28
N TRP A 246 -0.91 19.64 -0.74
CA TRP A 246 0.03 20.64 -1.25
C TRP A 246 0.03 21.96 -0.47
N ILE A 247 -0.84 22.13 0.55
CA ILE A 247 -0.69 23.19 1.55
C ILE A 247 0.51 22.81 2.42
N GLU A 248 1.69 23.17 1.92
CA GLU A 248 2.99 22.80 2.45
C GLU A 248 3.89 24.01 2.64
N TYR A 249 4.73 23.99 3.66
CA TYR A 249 5.74 25.01 3.94
C TYR A 249 6.88 24.42 4.77
N GLY A 250 8.04 25.07 4.75
CA GLY A 250 9.14 24.79 5.68
C GLY A 250 10.32 24.00 5.11
N GLY A 251 10.33 23.66 3.81
CA GLY A 251 11.47 22.96 3.19
C GLY A 251 12.76 23.79 3.11
N ARG A 252 12.70 25.09 3.45
CA ARG A 252 13.88 25.96 3.63
C ARG A 252 14.37 26.05 5.08
N LEU A 253 13.66 25.44 6.01
CA LEU A 253 13.92 25.48 7.44
C LEU A 253 14.35 24.09 7.93
N ASP A 254 14.84 24.00 9.17
CA ASP A 254 15.08 22.71 9.78
C ASP A 254 13.74 22.06 10.12
N THR A 255 13.34 21.04 9.35
CA THR A 255 12.04 20.37 9.50
C THR A 255 11.89 19.67 10.86
N VAL A 256 12.95 19.50 11.63
CA VAL A 256 12.90 18.98 13.01
C VAL A 256 12.81 20.13 14.01
N HIS A 257 13.78 21.02 14.03
CA HIS A 257 13.88 22.06 15.07
C HIS A 257 12.88 23.20 14.88
N ASP A 258 12.55 23.58 13.64
CA ASP A 258 11.65 24.69 13.32
C ASP A 258 10.18 24.25 13.14
N THR A 259 9.83 23.02 13.52
CA THR A 259 8.49 22.45 13.28
C THR A 259 7.34 23.32 13.79
N GLU A 260 7.51 23.99 14.94
CA GLU A 260 6.49 24.88 15.51
C GLU A 260 6.40 26.21 14.75
N THR A 261 7.53 26.74 14.28
CA THR A 261 7.58 27.91 13.40
C THR A 261 6.87 27.62 12.07
N ILE A 262 7.18 26.47 11.47
CA ILE A 262 6.55 25.98 10.23
C ILE A 262 5.04 25.85 10.42
N LYS A 263 4.59 25.25 11.54
CA LYS A 263 3.16 25.11 11.86
C LYS A 263 2.46 26.46 11.96
N TRP A 264 3.05 27.43 12.66
CA TRP A 264 2.45 28.75 12.80
C TRP A 264 2.22 29.41 11.44
N GLU A 265 3.18 29.31 10.53
CA GLU A 265 3.02 29.85 9.17
C GLU A 265 1.92 29.11 8.39
N LEU A 266 1.89 27.77 8.48
CA LEU A 266 0.82 26.96 7.86
C LEU A 266 -0.56 27.32 8.42
N TRP A 267 -0.70 27.64 9.70
CA TRP A 267 -1.96 28.14 10.25
C TRP A 267 -2.36 29.47 9.63
N LYS A 268 -1.45 30.44 9.48
CA LYS A 268 -1.78 31.71 8.80
C LYS A 268 -2.35 31.45 7.42
N VAL A 269 -1.69 30.57 6.66
CA VAL A 269 -2.11 30.17 5.31
C VAL A 269 -3.48 29.49 5.34
N VAL A 270 -3.68 28.44 6.16
CA VAL A 270 -4.95 27.70 6.22
C VAL A 270 -6.13 28.60 6.59
N TYR A 271 -5.96 29.45 7.61
CA TYR A 271 -7.03 30.36 8.02
C TYR A 271 -7.27 31.47 6.99
N GLY A 272 -6.24 31.94 6.27
CA GLY A 272 -6.40 32.87 5.15
C GLY A 272 -7.09 32.24 3.94
N VAL A 273 -6.80 30.97 3.63
CA VAL A 273 -7.48 30.20 2.59
C VAL A 273 -8.96 30.02 2.94
N TRP A 274 -9.26 29.65 4.18
CA TRP A 274 -10.65 29.51 4.61
C TRP A 274 -11.39 30.86 4.60
N ASP A 275 -10.73 31.95 5.00
CA ASP A 275 -11.30 33.31 4.90
C ASP A 275 -11.62 33.67 3.45
N TYR A 276 -10.69 33.42 2.53
CA TYR A 276 -10.92 33.61 1.10
C TYR A 276 -12.11 32.79 0.59
N ILE A 277 -12.21 31.52 0.96
CA ILE A 277 -13.36 30.67 0.56
C ILE A 277 -14.67 31.23 1.15
N LYS A 278 -14.64 31.67 2.40
CA LYS A 278 -15.85 31.97 3.17
C LYS A 278 -16.38 33.39 2.97
N ASN A 279 -15.48 34.36 2.81
CA ASN A 279 -15.80 35.79 2.87
C ASN A 279 -15.52 36.57 1.58
N SER A 280 -14.85 35.99 0.57
CA SER A 280 -14.56 36.71 -0.69
C SER A 280 -15.78 36.98 -1.58
N GLY A 281 -16.91 36.33 -1.31
CA GLY A 281 -18.11 36.37 -2.16
C GLY A 281 -18.02 35.53 -3.45
N LYS A 282 -16.91 34.81 -3.67
CA LYS A 282 -16.69 34.00 -4.89
C LYS A 282 -17.26 32.58 -4.83
N PHE A 283 -17.60 32.08 -3.65
CA PHE A 283 -18.07 30.71 -3.42
C PHE A 283 -19.42 30.75 -2.71
N PRO A 284 -20.54 30.99 -3.42
CA PRO A 284 -21.86 31.03 -2.81
C PRO A 284 -22.21 29.73 -2.07
N GLU A 285 -21.73 28.59 -2.56
CA GLU A 285 -21.90 27.28 -1.90
C GLU A 285 -21.22 27.19 -0.52
N ALA A 286 -20.26 28.09 -0.21
CA ALA A 286 -19.62 28.14 1.08
C ALA A 286 -20.50 28.80 2.17
N GLU A 287 -21.65 29.39 1.82
CA GLU A 287 -22.54 30.09 2.76
C GLU A 287 -22.93 29.22 3.98
N THR A 288 -23.22 27.94 3.75
CA THR A 288 -23.63 27.01 4.82
C THR A 288 -22.49 26.17 5.40
N LEU A 289 -21.29 26.29 4.84
CA LEU A 289 -20.12 25.56 5.31
C LEU A 289 -19.52 26.21 6.57
N THR A 290 -19.14 25.37 7.53
CA THR A 290 -18.29 25.72 8.67
C THR A 290 -16.92 25.08 8.54
N LEU A 291 -15.91 25.70 9.16
CA LEU A 291 -14.61 25.07 9.39
C LEU A 291 -14.77 24.07 10.54
N GLU A 292 -14.73 22.78 10.23
CA GLU A 292 -14.97 21.71 11.20
C GLU A 292 -13.69 21.35 11.96
N TRP A 293 -12.56 21.33 11.27
CA TRP A 293 -11.29 20.91 11.83
C TRP A 293 -10.10 21.52 11.08
N VAL A 294 -9.03 21.83 11.80
CA VAL A 294 -7.71 22.20 11.27
C VAL A 294 -6.67 21.34 11.98
N GLY A 295 -5.66 20.87 11.26
CA GLY A 295 -4.55 20.14 11.86
C GLY A 295 -3.89 20.93 13.00
N MET A 296 -3.67 20.27 14.13
CA MET A 296 -2.96 20.86 15.28
C MET A 296 -1.47 20.52 15.29
N ILE A 297 -1.08 19.53 14.48
CA ILE A 297 0.28 19.11 14.23
C ILE A 297 0.41 18.98 12.71
N PRO A 298 1.47 19.54 12.11
CA PRO A 298 1.64 19.43 10.67
C PRO A 298 2.16 18.03 10.30
N GLY A 299 1.68 17.50 9.18
CA GLY A 299 2.18 16.27 8.59
C GLY A 299 3.56 16.50 8.01
N LYS A 300 4.60 16.18 8.77
CA LYS A 300 5.98 16.26 8.30
C LYS A 300 6.21 15.28 7.15
N ARG A 301 6.89 15.69 6.06
CA ARG A 301 7.25 14.80 4.95
C ARG A 301 8.64 14.25 5.08
N GLU A 302 9.63 15.06 5.40
CA GLU A 302 11.04 14.70 5.45
C GLU A 302 11.70 15.14 6.76
N SER A 303 12.68 14.35 7.20
CA SER A 303 13.52 14.59 8.37
C SER A 303 14.90 13.95 8.16
N ARG A 304 15.33 13.05 9.04
CA ARG A 304 16.60 12.32 8.97
C ARG A 304 16.43 11.00 8.25
N ARG A 305 17.33 10.72 7.31
CA ARG A 305 17.50 9.41 6.66
C ARG A 305 18.78 8.78 7.19
N PHE A 306 18.71 7.59 7.77
CA PHE A 306 19.87 6.97 8.41
C PHE A 306 20.66 6.12 7.44
N GLU A 307 21.93 5.90 7.74
CA GLU A 307 22.81 5.12 6.88
C GLU A 307 22.85 3.65 7.35
N GLY A 308 22.45 2.75 6.47
CA GLY A 308 22.68 1.32 6.57
C GLY A 308 23.83 0.89 5.66
N ASP A 309 23.99 -0.42 5.46
CA ASP A 309 25.04 -0.95 4.57
C ASP A 309 24.73 -0.71 3.08
N TYR A 310 23.52 -0.24 2.77
CA TYR A 310 23.14 0.20 1.44
C TYR A 310 22.16 1.37 1.49
N ILE A 311 22.47 2.39 0.71
CA ILE A 311 21.61 3.53 0.47
C ILE A 311 20.93 3.30 -0.87
N MET A 312 19.61 3.08 -0.87
CA MET A 312 18.87 3.01 -2.14
C MET A 312 18.88 4.36 -2.85
N ARG A 313 18.89 4.33 -4.19
CA ARG A 313 18.98 5.52 -5.04
C ARG A 313 17.98 5.47 -6.20
N GLN A 314 17.82 6.58 -6.91
CA GLN A 314 16.91 6.77 -8.04
C GLN A 314 16.95 5.60 -9.02
N GLN A 315 18.14 5.16 -9.41
CA GLN A 315 18.33 4.12 -10.42
C GLN A 315 17.76 2.78 -9.95
N ASP A 316 17.76 2.50 -8.64
CA ASP A 316 17.20 1.27 -8.09
C ASP A 316 15.68 1.22 -8.29
N ILE A 317 15.01 2.38 -8.30
CA ILE A 317 13.58 2.54 -8.56
C ILE A 317 13.29 2.50 -10.06
N VAL A 318 13.97 3.34 -10.85
CA VAL A 318 13.70 3.49 -12.30
C VAL A 318 14.07 2.22 -13.06
N GLU A 319 15.26 1.67 -12.82
CA GLU A 319 15.71 0.40 -13.42
C GLU A 319 15.06 -0.81 -12.71
N GLN A 320 14.28 -0.58 -11.65
CA GLN A 320 13.66 -1.56 -10.75
C GLN A 320 14.62 -2.72 -10.42
N ARG A 321 15.79 -2.41 -9.85
CA ARG A 321 16.83 -3.40 -9.62
C ARG A 321 16.35 -4.54 -8.73
N CYS A 322 16.81 -5.75 -9.04
CA CYS A 322 16.55 -6.93 -8.22
C CYS A 322 17.65 -7.06 -7.15
N PHE A 323 17.25 -7.44 -5.94
CA PHE A 323 18.12 -7.65 -4.80
C PHE A 323 17.89 -9.06 -4.24
N GLU A 324 18.97 -9.80 -4.01
CA GLU A 324 18.91 -11.13 -3.40
C GLU A 324 18.34 -11.08 -1.98
N ASP A 325 18.58 -9.96 -1.28
CA ASP A 325 18.10 -9.67 0.07
C ASP A 325 16.86 -8.77 0.08
N ALA A 326 16.05 -8.77 -0.99
CA ALA A 326 14.77 -8.06 -1.01
C ALA A 326 13.83 -8.57 0.11
N VAL A 327 13.25 -7.64 0.87
CA VAL A 327 12.32 -7.97 1.97
C VAL A 327 11.01 -7.18 1.90
N ALA A 328 10.98 -6.12 1.11
CA ALA A 328 9.81 -5.29 0.86
C ALA A 328 9.85 -4.76 -0.58
N PHE A 329 8.84 -3.99 -0.97
CA PHE A 329 8.76 -3.33 -2.27
C PHE A 329 8.00 -2.02 -2.16
N GLY A 330 8.17 -1.15 -3.17
CA GLY A 330 7.40 0.07 -3.34
C GLY A 330 6.96 0.25 -4.80
N GLY A 331 6.18 1.29 -5.05
CA GLY A 331 5.68 1.59 -6.39
C GLY A 331 5.04 2.98 -6.54
N TRP A 332 5.21 3.85 -5.55
CA TRP A 332 4.80 5.26 -5.67
C TRP A 332 5.72 5.98 -6.67
N SER A 333 5.27 7.11 -7.21
CA SER A 333 6.15 8.00 -7.96
C SER A 333 7.33 8.47 -7.10
N ILE A 334 8.41 8.89 -7.73
CA ILE A 334 9.38 9.76 -7.07
C ILE A 334 8.78 11.16 -7.07
N ASP A 335 8.22 11.59 -5.94
CA ASP A 335 7.46 12.84 -5.78
C ASP A 335 8.23 13.87 -4.91
N LEU A 336 8.93 14.77 -5.57
CA LEU A 336 9.68 15.84 -4.90
C LEU A 336 8.83 17.13 -4.85
N HIS A 337 9.03 17.93 -3.81
CA HIS A 337 8.25 19.13 -3.54
C HIS A 337 9.18 20.34 -3.46
N PRO A 338 8.78 21.51 -4.00
CA PRO A 338 9.59 22.71 -3.89
C PRO A 338 9.67 23.15 -2.42
N ALA A 339 10.87 23.49 -1.96
CA ALA A 339 11.12 23.83 -0.55
C ALA A 339 10.31 25.05 -0.05
N ASP A 340 9.97 25.98 -0.96
CA ASP A 340 9.16 27.16 -0.66
C ASP A 340 7.65 26.84 -0.55
N GLY A 341 7.24 25.62 -0.88
CA GLY A 341 5.89 25.10 -0.65
C GLY A 341 4.80 25.92 -1.35
N VAL A 342 3.80 26.37 -0.57
CA VAL A 342 2.67 27.18 -1.07
C VAL A 342 3.08 28.53 -1.64
N PHE A 343 4.25 29.05 -1.26
CA PHE A 343 4.77 30.32 -1.76
C PHE A 343 5.60 30.17 -3.05
N SER A 344 5.83 28.94 -3.50
CA SER A 344 6.50 28.65 -4.76
C SER A 344 5.59 28.93 -5.96
N GLU A 345 6.17 29.50 -7.02
CA GLU A 345 5.56 29.58 -8.35
C GLU A 345 5.58 28.23 -9.10
N LYS A 346 6.43 27.29 -8.65
CA LYS A 346 6.51 25.94 -9.23
C LYS A 346 5.27 25.12 -8.86
N PRO A 347 4.95 24.06 -9.62
CA PRO A 347 3.94 23.08 -9.22
C PRO A 347 4.22 22.55 -7.81
N GLY A 348 3.16 22.26 -7.05
CA GLY A 348 3.27 21.79 -5.66
C GLY A 348 3.95 20.44 -5.48
N CYS A 349 4.21 19.73 -6.59
CA CYS A 349 4.97 18.50 -6.64
C CYS A 349 5.53 18.30 -8.06
N ASN A 350 6.72 17.73 -8.15
CA ASN A 350 7.35 17.19 -9.35
C ASN A 350 7.43 15.67 -9.21
N GLN A 351 6.57 14.94 -9.92
CA GLN A 351 6.38 13.50 -9.75
C GLN A 351 6.64 12.73 -11.05
N TRP A 352 7.39 11.64 -10.96
CA TRP A 352 7.66 10.71 -12.06
C TRP A 352 7.53 9.25 -11.61
N HIS A 353 6.91 8.41 -12.42
CA HIS A 353 6.70 7.01 -12.12
C HIS A 353 7.75 6.11 -12.78
N SER A 354 8.08 4.99 -12.14
CA SER A 354 8.73 3.84 -12.79
C SER A 354 7.70 3.01 -13.57
N LYS A 355 8.17 2.18 -14.51
CA LYS A 355 7.30 1.28 -15.32
C LYS A 355 6.64 0.15 -14.53
N GLY A 356 6.97 -0.01 -13.25
CA GLY A 356 6.46 -1.04 -12.37
C GLY A 356 6.94 -0.83 -10.93
N ILE A 357 6.68 -1.81 -10.06
CA ILE A 357 7.16 -1.85 -8.67
C ILE A 357 8.67 -2.11 -8.59
N TYR A 358 9.30 -1.75 -7.47
CA TYR A 358 10.73 -1.97 -7.19
C TYR A 358 10.94 -2.63 -5.83
N GLN A 359 12.03 -3.39 -5.69
CA GLN A 359 12.37 -4.08 -4.43
C GLN A 359 13.12 -3.17 -3.46
N ILE A 360 12.96 -3.42 -2.15
CA ILE A 360 13.69 -2.75 -1.07
C ILE A 360 14.53 -3.81 -0.34
N PRO A 361 15.87 -3.68 -0.32
CA PRO A 361 16.76 -4.68 0.25
C PRO A 361 16.92 -4.54 1.77
N TYR A 362 17.13 -5.66 2.46
CA TYR A 362 17.25 -5.75 3.92
C TYR A 362 18.34 -4.86 4.52
N ARG A 363 19.48 -4.75 3.83
CA ARG A 363 20.63 -3.91 4.22
C ARG A 363 20.33 -2.40 4.34
N SER A 364 19.15 -1.95 3.91
CA SER A 364 18.67 -0.57 4.10
C SER A 364 17.84 -0.37 5.38
N LEU A 365 17.58 -1.44 6.16
CA LEU A 365 16.66 -1.45 7.30
C LEU A 365 17.37 -1.45 8.67
N TYR A 366 18.69 -1.29 8.73
CA TYR A 366 19.44 -1.21 9.99
C TYR A 366 20.55 -0.18 9.93
N SER A 367 20.98 0.31 11.09
CA SER A 367 22.08 1.27 11.18
C SER A 367 23.41 0.59 10.89
N ARG A 368 24.25 1.23 10.06
CA ARG A 368 25.61 0.72 9.77
C ARG A 368 26.56 0.80 10.97
N ASN A 369 26.29 1.65 11.95
CA ASN A 369 27.21 1.88 13.08
C ASN A 369 26.60 1.62 14.47
N ILE A 370 25.27 1.54 14.59
CA ILE A 370 24.60 1.13 15.83
C ILE A 370 24.10 -0.31 15.67
N SER A 371 24.87 -1.23 16.23
CA SER A 371 24.81 -2.66 15.93
C SER A 371 23.56 -3.36 16.46
N ASN A 372 22.71 -2.72 17.25
CA ASN A 372 21.44 -3.30 17.70
C ASN A 372 20.21 -2.44 17.35
N LEU A 373 20.36 -1.55 16.35
CA LEU A 373 19.32 -0.64 15.91
C LEU A 373 18.86 -0.96 14.47
N PHE A 374 17.57 -1.26 14.37
CA PHE A 374 16.82 -1.26 13.13
C PHE A 374 16.23 0.11 12.82
N LEU A 375 16.12 0.42 11.53
CA LEU A 375 15.55 1.64 10.98
C LEU A 375 14.18 1.32 10.38
N GLY A 376 13.17 2.12 10.74
CA GLY A 376 11.77 1.87 10.41
C GLY A 376 11.09 3.02 9.66
N GLY A 377 10.28 2.66 8.68
CA GLY A 377 9.45 3.60 7.94
C GLY A 377 10.27 4.57 7.10
N ARG A 378 10.16 5.87 7.41
CA ARG A 378 10.79 6.94 6.64
C ARG A 378 12.27 7.13 6.96
N THR A 379 12.77 6.54 8.04
CA THR A 379 14.15 6.73 8.51
C THR A 379 15.14 5.76 7.89
N ILE A 380 14.67 4.85 7.03
CA ILE A 380 15.48 3.83 6.36
C ILE A 380 16.55 4.43 5.45
N SER A 381 17.49 3.59 5.01
CA SER A 381 18.66 4.03 4.26
C SER A 381 18.40 4.21 2.77
N VAL A 382 18.14 5.46 2.40
CA VAL A 382 17.84 5.89 1.03
C VAL A 382 18.37 7.31 0.78
N SER A 383 18.69 7.63 -0.47
CA SER A 383 18.97 8.99 -0.93
C SER A 383 17.70 9.85 -0.88
N HIS A 384 17.83 11.17 -1.02
CA HIS A 384 16.69 12.09 -1.12
C HIS A 384 15.76 11.77 -2.30
N VAL A 385 16.33 11.39 -3.43
CA VAL A 385 15.52 11.09 -4.61
C VAL A 385 14.76 9.78 -4.40
N ALA A 386 15.41 8.71 -3.91
CA ALA A 386 14.71 7.47 -3.60
C ALA A 386 13.68 7.63 -2.46
N TYR A 387 13.97 8.50 -1.51
CA TYR A 387 13.07 8.85 -0.41
C TYR A 387 11.69 9.31 -0.90
N GLY A 388 11.64 10.06 -2.02
CA GLY A 388 10.38 10.49 -2.64
C GLY A 388 9.39 9.32 -2.80
N SER A 389 9.87 8.15 -3.23
CA SER A 389 8.99 7.00 -3.42
C SER A 389 8.86 6.08 -2.20
N THR A 390 9.92 5.87 -1.41
CA THR A 390 9.92 4.87 -0.33
C THR A 390 9.22 5.33 0.95
N ARG A 391 9.05 6.64 1.14
CA ARG A 391 8.49 7.26 2.36
C ARG A 391 6.98 7.07 2.56
N VAL A 392 6.27 6.53 1.57
CA VAL A 392 4.80 6.44 1.60
C VAL A 392 4.35 5.43 2.64
N MET A 393 3.22 5.70 3.33
CA MET A 393 2.90 5.04 4.59
C MET A 393 2.71 3.53 4.50
N ALA A 394 2.10 2.99 3.44
CA ALA A 394 1.96 1.54 3.29
C ALA A 394 3.30 0.87 3.01
N THR A 395 4.13 1.45 2.12
CA THR A 395 5.50 1.01 1.88
C THR A 395 6.34 1.06 3.17
N SER A 396 6.26 2.16 3.93
CA SER A 396 6.91 2.32 5.23
C SER A 396 6.45 1.30 6.28
N ALA A 397 5.17 0.92 6.28
CA ALA A 397 4.63 -0.13 7.14
C ALA A 397 5.20 -1.50 6.77
N HIS A 398 5.18 -1.81 5.47
CA HIS A 398 5.67 -3.06 4.88
C HIS A 398 7.16 -3.29 5.14
N VAL A 399 7.97 -2.24 5.02
CA VAL A 399 9.40 -2.27 5.34
C VAL A 399 9.65 -2.54 6.83
N THR A 400 8.85 -1.93 7.72
CA THR A 400 9.09 -2.07 9.17
C THR A 400 8.57 -3.40 9.71
N GLN A 401 7.55 -4.00 9.08
CA GLN A 401 7.17 -5.39 9.32
C GLN A 401 8.36 -6.34 9.04
N ALA A 402 9.10 -6.12 7.95
CA ALA A 402 10.32 -6.89 7.66
C ALA A 402 11.40 -6.70 8.73
N ALA A 403 11.64 -5.47 9.19
CA ALA A 403 12.59 -5.20 10.29
C ALA A 403 12.19 -5.92 11.59
N ALA A 404 10.89 -5.95 11.92
CA ALA A 404 10.39 -6.65 13.11
C ALA A 404 10.54 -8.18 13.00
N MET A 405 10.23 -8.77 11.85
CA MET A 405 10.47 -10.21 11.63
C MET A 405 11.97 -10.54 11.68
N ALA A 406 12.83 -9.64 11.20
CA ALA A 406 14.27 -9.80 11.36
C ALA A 406 14.69 -9.72 12.83
N ALA A 407 14.09 -8.84 13.64
CA ALA A 407 14.35 -8.78 15.08
C ALA A 407 13.94 -10.08 15.81
N VAL A 408 12.85 -10.73 15.39
CA VAL A 408 12.46 -12.07 15.87
C VAL A 408 13.57 -13.07 15.59
N LEU A 409 14.04 -13.16 14.35
CA LEU A 409 15.10 -14.09 13.97
C LEU A 409 16.44 -13.76 14.64
N CYS A 410 16.77 -12.47 14.81
CA CYS A 410 17.91 -12.03 15.61
C CYS A 410 17.84 -12.61 17.02
N LYS A 411 16.67 -12.51 17.68
CA LYS A 411 16.47 -13.04 19.03
C LYS A 411 16.58 -14.57 19.07
N GLU A 412 15.95 -15.27 18.14
CA GLU A 412 15.97 -16.74 18.06
C GLU A 412 17.39 -17.28 17.84
N LYS A 413 18.20 -16.58 17.04
CA LYS A 413 19.55 -17.01 16.65
C LYS A 413 20.69 -16.37 17.44
N GLY A 414 20.38 -15.41 18.34
CA GLY A 414 21.40 -14.64 19.07
C GLY A 414 22.23 -13.75 18.15
N LEU A 415 21.62 -13.19 17.10
CA LEU A 415 22.26 -12.33 16.10
C LEU A 415 21.91 -10.85 16.31
N LEU A 416 22.72 -10.00 15.68
CA LEU A 416 22.48 -8.57 15.50
C LEU A 416 22.03 -8.29 14.06
N PRO A 417 21.38 -7.14 13.79
CA PRO A 417 20.75 -6.82 12.50
C PRO A 417 21.66 -7.07 11.28
N ALA A 418 22.90 -6.58 11.28
CA ALA A 418 23.79 -6.77 10.13
C ALA A 418 24.10 -8.26 9.85
N ALA A 419 24.21 -9.10 10.88
CA ALA A 419 24.50 -10.53 10.74
C ALA A 419 23.32 -11.34 10.17
N MET A 420 22.10 -10.80 10.20
CA MET A 420 20.92 -11.46 9.62
C MET A 420 20.96 -11.58 8.10
N GLY A 421 21.82 -10.82 7.41
CA GLY A 421 21.98 -10.93 5.96
C GLY A 421 22.28 -12.38 5.49
N ALA A 422 23.02 -13.15 6.29
CA ALA A 422 23.30 -14.57 6.02
C ALA A 422 22.07 -15.49 6.14
N HIS A 423 20.98 -15.00 6.73
CA HIS A 423 19.73 -15.72 6.96
C HIS A 423 18.54 -15.07 6.25
N VAL A 424 18.79 -14.20 5.26
CA VAL A 424 17.72 -13.44 4.59
C VAL A 424 16.68 -14.33 3.90
N HIS A 425 17.07 -15.50 3.43
CA HIS A 425 16.11 -16.45 2.85
C HIS A 425 15.06 -16.93 3.87
N GLU A 426 15.48 -17.21 5.10
CA GLU A 426 14.56 -17.61 6.18
C GLU A 426 13.64 -16.44 6.57
N LEU A 427 14.18 -15.21 6.59
CA LEU A 427 13.40 -13.99 6.76
C LEU A 427 12.35 -13.83 5.66
N GLN A 428 12.73 -13.97 4.39
CA GLN A 428 11.82 -13.90 3.24
C GLN A 428 10.70 -14.95 3.35
N GLN A 429 11.03 -16.20 3.69
CA GLN A 429 10.01 -17.26 3.85
C GLN A 429 9.06 -16.98 5.03
N ARG A 430 9.56 -16.46 6.16
CA ARG A 430 8.72 -16.05 7.31
C ARG A 430 7.79 -14.87 6.93
N LEU A 431 8.28 -13.91 6.15
CA LEU A 431 7.49 -12.79 5.66
C LEU A 431 6.39 -13.25 4.70
N LEU A 432 6.73 -14.03 3.67
CA LEU A 432 5.77 -14.61 2.73
C LEU A 432 4.71 -15.46 3.45
N ARG A 433 5.10 -16.17 4.51
CA ARG A 433 4.14 -16.92 5.33
C ARG A 433 3.06 -16.00 5.91
N THR A 434 3.43 -14.83 6.40
CA THR A 434 2.53 -13.82 6.97
C THR A 434 1.79 -12.95 5.93
N GLY A 435 1.84 -13.31 4.64
CA GLY A 435 1.18 -12.58 3.55
C GLY A 435 1.94 -11.35 3.05
N GLN A 436 3.19 -11.15 3.49
CA GLN A 436 4.05 -10.08 2.99
C GLN A 436 4.64 -10.49 1.64
N TYR A 437 4.00 -10.03 0.57
CA TYR A 437 4.48 -10.23 -0.80
C TYR A 437 5.84 -9.56 -1.02
N ILE A 438 6.75 -10.32 -1.64
CA ILE A 438 8.07 -9.87 -2.09
C ILE A 438 8.19 -10.22 -3.57
N PRO A 439 8.31 -9.23 -4.49
CA PRO A 439 8.31 -9.49 -5.92
C PRO A 439 9.36 -10.50 -6.34
N GLY A 440 8.97 -11.50 -7.14
CA GLY A 440 9.87 -12.53 -7.67
C GLY A 440 10.17 -13.69 -6.72
N LEU A 441 9.70 -13.66 -5.47
CA LEU A 441 9.85 -14.77 -4.54
C LEU A 441 8.56 -15.60 -4.41
N LYS A 442 8.73 -16.86 -4.00
CA LYS A 442 7.64 -17.81 -3.74
C LYS A 442 7.80 -18.40 -2.36
N PHE A 443 6.68 -18.62 -1.70
CA PHE A 443 6.65 -19.37 -0.44
C PHE A 443 6.92 -20.85 -0.71
N VAL A 444 7.84 -21.43 0.05
CA VAL A 444 8.15 -22.85 0.04
C VAL A 444 8.43 -23.29 1.47
N SER A 445 7.69 -24.29 1.94
CA SER A 445 7.92 -24.89 3.26
C SER A 445 7.86 -26.42 3.18
N PRO A 446 8.86 -27.14 3.73
CA PRO A 446 8.78 -28.59 3.85
C PRO A 446 7.73 -29.05 4.87
N GLN A 447 7.24 -28.14 5.73
CA GLN A 447 6.18 -28.40 6.69
C GLN A 447 4.79 -28.27 6.05
N ASP A 448 4.67 -27.62 4.88
CA ASP A 448 3.39 -27.47 4.20
C ASP A 448 2.98 -28.77 3.51
N HIS A 449 2.04 -29.48 4.13
CA HIS A 449 1.48 -30.71 3.60
C HIS A 449 0.70 -30.50 2.30
N ALA A 450 0.18 -29.30 2.02
CA ALA A 450 -0.50 -28.99 0.75
C ALA A 450 0.44 -29.16 -0.46
N ALA A 451 1.74 -28.94 -0.29
CA ALA A 451 2.73 -29.15 -1.34
C ALA A 451 2.76 -30.59 -1.87
N THR A 452 2.43 -31.58 -1.03
CA THR A 452 2.44 -33.02 -1.38
C THR A 452 1.05 -33.61 -1.65
N ALA A 453 -0.02 -32.81 -1.55
CA ALA A 453 -1.37 -33.28 -1.77
C ALA A 453 -1.64 -33.55 -3.27
N ARG A 454 -2.52 -34.51 -3.55
CA ARG A 454 -3.30 -34.51 -4.80
C ARG A 454 -4.42 -33.51 -4.64
N ILE A 455 -4.52 -32.55 -5.55
CA ILE A 455 -5.51 -31.48 -5.51
C ILE A 455 -6.56 -31.74 -6.59
N SER A 456 -7.83 -31.63 -6.22
CA SER A 456 -8.96 -31.70 -7.15
C SER A 456 -10.03 -30.71 -6.74
N ALA A 457 -10.76 -30.16 -7.70
CA ALA A 457 -11.93 -29.32 -7.44
C ALA A 457 -13.18 -29.88 -8.14
N THR A 458 -14.37 -29.52 -7.64
CA THR A 458 -15.64 -29.84 -8.31
C THR A 458 -15.75 -29.15 -9.68
N SER A 459 -15.13 -27.98 -9.81
CA SER A 459 -15.02 -27.22 -11.04
C SER A 459 -13.75 -26.37 -11.09
N GLU A 460 -13.29 -26.06 -12.30
CA GLU A 460 -12.22 -25.11 -12.58
C GLU A 460 -12.69 -24.21 -13.72
N LEU A 461 -12.56 -22.88 -13.56
CA LEU A 461 -12.97 -21.94 -14.60
C LEU A 461 -12.03 -22.02 -15.80
N VAL A 462 -12.60 -22.36 -16.96
CA VAL A 462 -11.98 -22.13 -18.27
C VAL A 462 -12.70 -20.95 -18.92
N LEU A 463 -12.15 -19.74 -18.80
CA LEU A 463 -12.84 -18.51 -19.19
C LEU A 463 -12.93 -18.41 -20.72
N LYS A 464 -14.07 -18.83 -21.27
CA LYS A 464 -14.38 -18.72 -22.71
C LYS A 464 -15.14 -17.46 -23.06
N GLU A 465 -16.03 -17.01 -22.19
CA GLU A 465 -16.81 -15.78 -22.31
C GLU A 465 -17.33 -15.38 -20.92
N PHE A 466 -17.74 -14.11 -20.76
CA PHE A 466 -18.44 -13.70 -19.55
C PHE A 466 -19.94 -14.04 -19.65
N PRO A 467 -20.58 -14.53 -18.58
CA PRO A 467 -22.01 -14.80 -18.59
C PRO A 467 -22.83 -13.50 -18.44
N GLY A 468 -24.00 -13.45 -19.08
CA GLY A 468 -24.98 -12.35 -18.95
C GLY A 468 -25.09 -11.45 -20.18
N GLU A 469 -25.89 -10.39 -20.06
CA GLU A 469 -26.03 -9.39 -21.12
C GLU A 469 -24.95 -8.30 -20.99
N PRO A 470 -24.31 -7.90 -22.11
CA PRO A 470 -23.27 -6.88 -22.08
C PRO A 470 -23.85 -5.48 -21.83
N LEU A 471 -23.03 -4.64 -21.23
CA LEU A 471 -23.19 -3.20 -21.13
C LEU A 471 -22.55 -2.53 -22.36
N HIS A 472 -23.06 -1.39 -22.79
CA HIS A 472 -22.57 -0.71 -23.99
C HIS A 472 -21.99 0.65 -23.56
N LYS A 473 -20.69 0.87 -23.77
CA LYS A 473 -20.05 2.17 -23.47
C LYS A 473 -19.37 2.75 -24.72
N PRO A 474 -19.45 4.07 -24.94
CA PRO A 474 -18.72 4.73 -26.02
C PRO A 474 -17.21 4.64 -25.80
N LEU A 475 -16.44 4.51 -26.88
CA LEU A 475 -14.98 4.46 -26.86
C LEU A 475 -14.38 5.87 -26.95
N GLU A 476 -14.69 6.70 -25.95
CA GLU A 476 -14.25 8.10 -25.86
C GLU A 476 -12.75 8.26 -25.53
N VAL A 477 -12.17 7.20 -24.96
CA VAL A 477 -10.76 7.03 -24.64
C VAL A 477 -10.32 5.64 -25.09
N SER A 478 -9.03 5.44 -25.36
CA SER A 478 -8.54 4.10 -25.68
C SER A 478 -8.71 3.18 -24.47
N ALA A 479 -9.13 1.95 -24.72
CA ALA A 479 -9.42 0.95 -23.70
C ALA A 479 -8.66 -0.33 -24.02
N ALA A 480 -8.29 -1.10 -23.00
CA ALA A 480 -7.64 -2.38 -23.16
C ALA A 480 -8.20 -3.41 -22.20
N GLN A 481 -8.37 -4.65 -22.67
CA GLN A 481 -8.61 -5.78 -21.80
C GLN A 481 -7.27 -6.40 -21.43
N MET A 482 -6.97 -6.47 -20.13
CA MET A 482 -5.84 -7.26 -19.65
C MET A 482 -6.24 -8.73 -19.58
N VAL A 483 -5.48 -9.58 -20.26
CA VAL A 483 -5.70 -11.03 -20.29
C VAL A 483 -4.40 -11.77 -19.90
N PRO A 484 -4.45 -12.72 -18.96
CA PRO A 484 -3.32 -13.57 -18.63
C PRO A 484 -3.14 -14.59 -19.75
N LEU A 485 -2.00 -14.54 -20.43
CA LEU A 485 -1.64 -15.50 -21.45
C LEU A 485 -0.47 -16.35 -20.98
N GLN A 486 -0.50 -17.63 -21.36
CA GLN A 486 0.63 -18.53 -21.18
C GLN A 486 1.62 -18.35 -22.32
N LYS A 487 2.88 -18.72 -22.08
CA LYS A 487 3.89 -18.84 -23.13
C LYS A 487 3.38 -19.68 -24.31
N GLY A 488 3.60 -19.21 -25.53
CA GLY A 488 3.19 -19.88 -26.77
C GLY A 488 2.19 -19.07 -27.57
N LYS A 489 1.42 -19.73 -28.44
CA LYS A 489 0.53 -19.06 -29.40
C LYS A 489 -0.55 -18.23 -28.70
N VAL A 490 -0.69 -16.97 -29.12
CA VAL A 490 -1.76 -16.08 -28.67
C VAL A 490 -3.10 -16.61 -29.22
N PRO A 491 -4.11 -16.85 -28.37
CA PRO A 491 -5.40 -17.33 -28.83
C PRO A 491 -6.17 -16.24 -29.58
N SER A 492 -7.19 -16.67 -30.33
CA SER A 492 -8.12 -15.74 -30.96
C SER A 492 -9.07 -15.13 -29.93
N PHE A 493 -9.41 -13.87 -30.14
CA PHE A 493 -10.38 -13.16 -29.32
C PHE A 493 -11.50 -12.59 -30.17
N ILE A 494 -12.71 -12.61 -29.63
CA ILE A 494 -13.91 -12.09 -30.27
C ILE A 494 -14.47 -11.02 -29.36
N PHE A 495 -14.57 -9.79 -29.88
CA PHE A 495 -15.18 -8.67 -29.20
C PHE A 495 -16.39 -8.18 -30.00
N HIS A 496 -17.30 -7.46 -29.35
CA HIS A 496 -18.43 -6.84 -30.03
C HIS A 496 -18.33 -5.32 -29.96
N ALA A 497 -18.68 -4.70 -31.09
CA ALA A 497 -18.71 -3.26 -31.25
C ALA A 497 -19.98 -2.83 -31.97
N GLU A 498 -20.43 -1.62 -31.70
CA GLU A 498 -21.55 -0.97 -32.38
C GLU A 498 -21.14 0.39 -32.91
N ALA A 499 -21.64 0.74 -34.09
CA ALA A 499 -21.47 2.08 -34.66
C ALA A 499 -22.77 2.55 -35.33
N SER A 500 -22.93 3.87 -35.44
CA SER A 500 -24.00 4.50 -36.24
C SER A 500 -23.59 4.71 -37.69
N THR A 501 -22.29 4.81 -37.95
CA THR A 501 -21.69 5.06 -39.26
C THR A 501 -20.59 4.03 -39.54
N THR A 502 -20.22 3.84 -40.80
CA THR A 502 -19.06 3.00 -41.13
C THR A 502 -17.78 3.71 -40.68
N THR A 503 -16.97 3.05 -39.87
CA THR A 503 -15.69 3.58 -39.38
C THR A 503 -14.64 2.46 -39.30
N THR A 504 -13.38 2.80 -39.01
CA THR A 504 -12.31 1.82 -38.79
C THR A 504 -11.87 1.87 -37.33
N LEU A 505 -11.78 0.70 -36.70
CA LEU A 505 -11.27 0.55 -35.34
C LEU A 505 -9.90 -0.11 -35.38
N GLU A 506 -8.90 0.56 -34.84
CA GLU A 506 -7.55 0.03 -34.70
C GLU A 506 -7.44 -0.75 -33.39
N ALA A 507 -7.00 -2.00 -33.48
CA ALA A 507 -6.72 -2.87 -32.35
C ALA A 507 -5.23 -3.26 -32.30
N GLU A 508 -4.67 -3.34 -31.09
CA GLU A 508 -3.29 -3.81 -30.87
C GLU A 508 -3.23 -4.90 -29.81
N LEU A 509 -2.28 -5.81 -29.99
CA LEU A 509 -1.81 -6.67 -28.93
C LEU A 509 -0.51 -6.09 -28.39
N ARG A 510 -0.50 -5.66 -27.13
CA ARG A 510 0.71 -5.20 -26.44
C ARG A 510 1.04 -6.06 -25.23
N VAL A 511 2.31 -6.09 -24.87
CA VAL A 511 2.83 -6.70 -23.65
C VAL A 511 3.79 -5.73 -22.97
N SER A 512 4.20 -6.07 -21.74
CA SER A 512 5.28 -5.32 -21.10
C SER A 512 6.65 -5.81 -21.57
N SER A 513 7.53 -4.87 -21.86
CA SER A 513 8.94 -5.12 -22.19
C SER A 513 9.71 -5.81 -21.06
N ARG A 514 9.22 -5.69 -19.82
CA ARG A 514 9.76 -6.36 -18.65
C ARG A 514 8.73 -7.32 -18.05
N ASN A 515 9.08 -8.61 -17.99
CA ASN A 515 8.20 -9.60 -17.37
C ASN A 515 7.95 -9.27 -15.88
N GLY A 516 6.71 -9.41 -15.44
CA GLY A 516 6.26 -9.01 -14.10
C GLY A 516 5.72 -7.58 -14.00
N ASN A 517 6.02 -6.70 -14.97
CA ASN A 517 5.38 -5.40 -15.06
C ASN A 517 4.04 -5.48 -15.82
N HIS A 518 3.25 -4.42 -15.69
CA HIS A 518 1.96 -4.25 -16.36
C HIS A 518 1.90 -2.94 -17.18
N THR A 519 3.05 -2.48 -17.67
CA THR A 519 3.14 -1.34 -18.59
C THR A 519 3.18 -1.86 -20.03
N PRO A 520 2.17 -1.59 -20.88
CA PRO A 520 2.09 -2.15 -22.24
C PRO A 520 2.92 -1.35 -23.25
N ASP A 521 4.24 -1.46 -23.17
CA ASP A 521 5.21 -0.70 -23.96
C ASP A 521 5.83 -1.46 -25.15
N GLU A 522 5.52 -2.73 -25.34
CA GLU A 522 5.91 -3.51 -26.54
C GLU A 522 4.67 -3.90 -27.37
N THR A 523 4.56 -3.39 -28.60
CA THR A 523 3.53 -3.85 -29.54
C THR A 523 3.96 -5.15 -30.20
N VAL A 524 3.16 -6.19 -30.02
CA VAL A 524 3.38 -7.51 -30.62
C VAL A 524 2.71 -7.59 -31.99
N ALA A 525 1.48 -7.09 -32.11
CA ALA A 525 0.71 -7.14 -33.36
C ALA A 525 -0.33 -6.02 -33.44
N ARG A 526 -0.79 -5.70 -34.65
CA ARG A 526 -1.84 -4.72 -34.93
C ARG A 526 -2.85 -5.29 -35.91
N GLN A 527 -4.11 -4.89 -35.78
CA GLN A 527 -5.18 -5.25 -36.71
C GLN A 527 -6.18 -4.10 -36.83
N SER A 528 -6.50 -3.72 -38.07
CA SER A 528 -7.54 -2.72 -38.36
C SER A 528 -8.84 -3.44 -38.72
N VAL A 529 -9.95 -3.05 -38.09
CA VAL A 529 -11.26 -3.68 -38.29
C VAL A 529 -12.26 -2.64 -38.79
N VAL A 530 -12.91 -2.92 -39.92
CA VAL A 530 -14.01 -2.06 -40.40
C VAL A 530 -15.26 -2.35 -39.58
N ILE A 531 -15.86 -1.32 -39.00
CA ILE A 531 -17.09 -1.38 -38.21
C ILE A 531 -18.20 -0.76 -39.03
N HIS A 532 -19.23 -1.55 -39.35
CA HIS A 532 -20.41 -1.09 -40.10
C HIS A 532 -21.51 -0.57 -39.16
N PRO A 533 -22.50 0.19 -39.64
CA PRO A 533 -23.66 0.55 -38.84
C PRO A 533 -24.36 -0.66 -38.22
N GLY A 534 -24.70 -0.59 -36.93
CA GLY A 534 -25.27 -1.68 -36.15
C GLY A 534 -24.22 -2.49 -35.38
N ARG A 535 -24.59 -3.73 -35.00
CA ARG A 535 -23.73 -4.62 -34.20
C ARG A 535 -22.73 -5.36 -35.10
N ASN A 536 -21.47 -5.33 -34.72
CA ASN A 536 -20.35 -6.00 -35.39
C ASN A 536 -19.72 -7.02 -34.44
N CYS A 537 -19.30 -8.15 -35.01
CA CYS A 537 -18.53 -9.17 -34.32
C CYS A 537 -17.09 -9.10 -34.84
N MET A 538 -16.16 -8.70 -33.96
CA MET A 538 -14.77 -8.45 -34.29
C MET A 538 -13.93 -9.64 -33.86
N LYS A 539 -13.50 -10.46 -34.81
CA LYS A 539 -12.52 -11.52 -34.55
C LYS A 539 -11.11 -10.99 -34.73
N LEU A 540 -10.33 -11.02 -33.66
CA LEU A 540 -8.93 -10.61 -33.60
C LEU A 540 -8.05 -11.86 -33.57
N ASP A 541 -7.27 -12.03 -34.64
CA ASP A 541 -6.32 -13.14 -34.84
C ASP A 541 -4.95 -12.51 -35.12
N PHE A 542 -4.18 -12.27 -34.07
CA PHE A 542 -2.92 -11.51 -34.17
C PHE A 542 -1.73 -12.28 -34.79
N ASP A 543 -1.88 -13.59 -35.00
CA ASP A 543 -0.81 -14.51 -35.45
C ASP A 543 0.52 -14.28 -34.71
N ALA A 544 0.43 -14.20 -33.38
CA ALA A 544 1.54 -13.85 -32.50
C ALA A 544 1.81 -14.95 -31.45
N GLU A 545 2.99 -14.90 -30.83
CA GLU A 545 3.38 -15.78 -29.74
C GLU A 545 3.87 -14.98 -28.53
N MET A 546 3.45 -15.42 -27.34
CA MET A 546 3.96 -14.95 -26.05
C MET A 546 5.30 -15.62 -25.75
N LYS A 547 6.35 -14.83 -25.52
CA LYS A 547 7.69 -15.32 -25.15
C LYS A 547 7.69 -15.96 -23.76
N ASP A 548 6.94 -15.37 -22.84
CA ASP A 548 6.78 -15.78 -21.45
C ASP A 548 5.31 -15.67 -21.04
N SER A 549 4.92 -16.40 -19.99
CA SER A 549 3.59 -16.26 -19.39
C SER A 549 3.50 -14.90 -18.67
N SER A 550 2.60 -14.03 -19.13
CA SER A 550 2.41 -12.67 -18.63
C SER A 550 1.03 -12.12 -19.02
N TYR A 551 0.75 -10.90 -18.60
CA TYR A 551 -0.46 -10.19 -19.04
C TYR A 551 -0.24 -9.54 -20.40
N ALA A 552 -1.15 -9.82 -21.34
CA ALA A 552 -1.26 -9.11 -22.60
C ALA A 552 -2.43 -8.13 -22.57
N PHE A 553 -2.31 -7.07 -23.37
CA PHE A 553 -3.25 -5.96 -23.45
C PHE A 553 -3.83 -5.96 -24.84
N ILE A 554 -5.12 -6.29 -24.95
CA ILE A 554 -5.85 -6.17 -26.21
C ILE A 554 -6.44 -4.76 -26.22
N ILE A 555 -5.75 -3.87 -26.93
CA ILE A 555 -6.03 -2.43 -26.95
C ILE A 555 -6.97 -2.12 -28.11
N PHE A 556 -7.96 -1.27 -27.85
CA PHE A 556 -8.80 -0.59 -28.82
C PHE A 556 -8.55 0.91 -28.73
N HIS A 557 -8.12 1.51 -29.83
CA HIS A 557 -7.84 2.94 -29.87
C HIS A 557 -9.12 3.77 -29.88
N LYS A 558 -9.09 4.93 -29.22
CA LYS A 558 -10.20 5.89 -29.15
C LYS A 558 -10.88 6.07 -30.52
N ASN A 559 -12.19 5.79 -30.55
CA ASN A 559 -13.05 6.06 -31.70
C ASN A 559 -14.46 6.40 -31.18
N PRO A 560 -14.82 7.68 -31.05
CA PRO A 560 -16.11 8.10 -30.49
C PRO A 560 -17.35 7.62 -31.27
N GLU A 561 -17.18 7.20 -32.54
CA GLU A 561 -18.26 6.62 -33.35
C GLU A 561 -18.55 5.16 -32.98
N VAL A 562 -17.70 4.54 -32.13
CA VAL A 562 -17.79 3.14 -31.71
C VAL A 562 -18.21 3.04 -30.24
N LYS A 563 -19.13 2.12 -29.96
CA LYS A 563 -19.41 1.60 -28.62
C LYS A 563 -18.86 0.19 -28.50
N LEU A 564 -18.13 -0.09 -27.43
CA LEU A 564 -17.71 -1.45 -27.11
C LEU A 564 -18.67 -2.10 -26.11
N HIS A 565 -18.72 -3.42 -26.15
CA HIS A 565 -19.44 -4.24 -25.18
C HIS A 565 -18.56 -4.46 -23.94
N TYR A 566 -19.16 -4.32 -22.76
CA TYR A 566 -18.56 -4.46 -21.45
C TYR A 566 -19.37 -5.42 -20.59
N THR A 567 -18.85 -5.85 -19.46
CA THR A 567 -19.58 -6.69 -18.50
C THR A 567 -19.42 -6.19 -17.07
N GLY A 568 -20.48 -6.38 -16.28
CA GLY A 568 -20.43 -6.21 -14.82
C GLY A 568 -19.79 -7.39 -14.10
N LYS A 569 -19.56 -8.52 -14.79
CA LYS A 569 -18.91 -9.71 -14.21
C LYS A 569 -17.43 -9.46 -13.97
N ARG A 570 -16.91 -10.04 -12.89
CA ARG A 570 -15.49 -9.93 -12.52
C ARG A 570 -14.92 -11.30 -12.21
N VAL A 571 -13.64 -11.47 -12.51
CA VAL A 571 -12.86 -12.69 -12.25
C VAL A 571 -11.51 -12.24 -11.70
N THR A 572 -11.03 -12.89 -10.64
CA THR A 572 -9.71 -12.62 -10.05
C THR A 572 -8.64 -12.58 -11.14
N GLY A 573 -7.80 -11.54 -11.12
CA GLY A 573 -6.73 -11.38 -12.09
C GLY A 573 -7.19 -10.96 -13.51
N ILE A 574 -8.45 -10.55 -13.72
CA ILE A 574 -8.96 -10.02 -15.01
C ILE A 574 -9.55 -8.63 -14.80
N LEU A 575 -8.98 -7.63 -15.48
CA LEU A 575 -9.46 -6.24 -15.42
C LEU A 575 -9.23 -5.51 -16.75
N SER A 576 -9.98 -4.44 -16.98
CA SER A 576 -9.75 -3.51 -18.09
C SER A 576 -8.95 -2.29 -17.61
N VAL A 577 -8.17 -1.71 -18.53
CA VAL A 577 -7.41 -0.49 -18.31
C VAL A 577 -7.65 0.51 -19.43
N PHE A 578 -7.46 1.78 -19.14
CA PHE A 578 -7.82 2.87 -20.03
C PHE A 578 -6.68 3.88 -20.10
N ASN A 579 -6.41 4.36 -21.31
CA ASN A 579 -5.49 5.47 -21.53
C ASN A 579 -6.27 6.77 -21.37
N THR A 580 -6.32 7.28 -20.14
CA THR A 580 -7.07 8.49 -19.78
C THR A 580 -6.15 9.66 -19.50
N VAL A 581 -6.68 10.87 -19.71
CA VAL A 581 -6.06 12.10 -19.23
C VAL A 581 -6.51 12.34 -17.80
N ASN A 582 -5.58 12.22 -16.84
CA ASN A 582 -5.79 12.53 -15.43
C ASN A 582 -4.86 13.68 -15.00
N LYS A 583 -5.43 14.87 -14.81
CA LYS A 583 -4.66 16.07 -14.41
C LYS A 583 -3.87 15.95 -13.10
N ALA A 584 -4.19 14.97 -12.24
CA ALA A 584 -3.50 14.77 -10.97
C ALA A 584 -2.26 13.87 -11.07
N VAL A 585 -2.18 12.99 -12.08
CA VAL A 585 -1.15 11.93 -12.16
C VAL A 585 -0.66 11.69 -13.61
N SER A 586 -1.56 11.71 -14.60
CA SER A 586 -1.30 11.44 -16.02
C SER A 586 -1.86 12.57 -16.89
N ASN A 587 -1.17 13.70 -16.96
CA ASN A 587 -1.69 14.91 -17.62
C ASN A 587 -2.06 14.74 -19.10
N TYR A 588 -1.51 13.73 -19.77
CA TYR A 588 -1.68 13.49 -21.20
C TYR A 588 -1.86 12.00 -21.57
N GLY A 589 -2.24 11.13 -20.62
CA GLY A 589 -2.27 9.68 -20.86
C GLY A 589 -0.88 9.02 -20.91
N LYS A 590 0.19 9.80 -20.71
CA LYS A 590 1.58 9.35 -20.72
C LYS A 590 2.44 10.30 -19.88
N GLN A 591 3.59 9.79 -19.43
CA GLN A 591 4.67 10.63 -18.94
C GLN A 591 5.74 10.77 -20.02
N THR A 592 6.23 12.00 -20.22
CA THR A 592 7.33 12.33 -21.14
C THR A 592 8.35 13.16 -20.36
N PRO A 593 9.27 12.51 -19.63
CA PRO A 593 10.27 13.22 -18.83
C PRO A 593 11.26 13.99 -19.70
N PRO A 594 11.84 15.08 -19.17
CA PRO A 594 13.07 15.66 -19.74
C PRO A 594 14.18 14.60 -19.86
N GLU A 595 14.99 14.68 -20.92
CA GLU A 595 16.03 13.67 -21.20
C GLU A 595 17.10 13.58 -20.11
N ASP A 596 17.28 14.62 -19.30
CA ASP A 596 18.38 14.80 -18.38
C ASP A 596 18.06 14.47 -16.91
N ILE A 597 16.85 13.96 -16.62
CA ILE A 597 16.41 13.60 -15.27
C ILE A 597 16.42 12.09 -14.98
N GLY A 598 16.76 11.25 -15.94
CA GLY A 598 16.91 9.80 -15.73
C GLY A 598 15.61 9.07 -15.39
N MET A 599 14.51 9.44 -16.05
CA MET A 599 13.19 8.81 -15.92
C MET A 599 12.75 8.27 -17.29
N ASP A 600 11.95 7.20 -17.31
CA ASP A 600 11.47 6.59 -18.55
C ASP A 600 10.22 7.28 -19.10
N ALA A 601 10.10 7.36 -20.43
CA ALA A 601 8.84 7.71 -21.09
C ALA A 601 7.97 6.46 -21.27
N PHE A 602 6.69 6.54 -20.87
CA PHE A 602 5.70 5.48 -21.12
C PHE A 602 4.26 6.00 -20.97
N GLU A 603 3.31 5.22 -21.50
CA GLU A 603 1.87 5.48 -21.42
C GLU A 603 1.28 4.94 -20.11
N PHE A 604 0.34 5.68 -19.53
CA PHE A 604 -0.46 5.21 -18.41
C PHE A 604 -1.71 4.50 -18.90
N TRP A 605 -1.90 3.27 -18.42
CA TRP A 605 -3.05 2.42 -18.69
C TRP A 605 -3.63 2.01 -17.35
N CYS A 606 -4.57 2.83 -16.87
CA CYS A 606 -5.12 2.73 -15.53
C CYS A 606 -6.56 2.21 -15.56
N PRO A 607 -6.98 1.39 -14.58
CA PRO A 607 -8.36 0.95 -14.48
C PRO A 607 -9.30 2.09 -14.05
N GLN A 608 -10.59 1.87 -14.21
CA GLN A 608 -11.61 2.69 -13.58
C GLN A 608 -11.99 2.12 -12.22
N ARG A 609 -12.25 3.00 -11.25
CA ARG A 609 -12.76 2.58 -9.93
C ARG A 609 -14.20 2.07 -10.06
N ARG A 610 -14.58 1.16 -9.18
CA ARG A 610 -15.98 0.73 -9.06
C ARG A 610 -16.90 1.90 -8.66
N PRO A 611 -18.14 1.94 -9.16
CA PRO A 611 -18.80 0.92 -9.99
C PRO A 611 -18.36 0.90 -11.46
N GLU A 612 -17.66 1.92 -11.97
CA GLU A 612 -17.35 2.05 -13.40
C GLU A 612 -16.32 1.06 -13.96
N GLY A 613 -15.48 0.47 -13.09
CA GLY A 613 -14.50 -0.57 -13.43
C GLY A 613 -15.13 -1.87 -13.95
N HIS A 614 -15.56 -1.86 -15.21
CA HIS A 614 -16.14 -2.97 -15.96
C HIS A 614 -15.11 -3.58 -16.92
N ASN A 615 -15.11 -4.90 -17.08
CA ASN A 615 -14.31 -5.58 -18.10
C ASN A 615 -14.90 -5.35 -19.49
N LEU A 616 -14.05 -5.40 -20.53
CA LEU A 616 -14.54 -5.54 -21.90
C LEU A 616 -15.12 -6.95 -22.06
N ASP A 617 -16.29 -7.04 -22.68
CA ASP A 617 -16.90 -8.33 -22.97
C ASP A 617 -16.18 -8.98 -24.15
N PHE A 618 -15.71 -10.21 -23.95
CA PHE A 618 -14.97 -10.95 -24.97
C PHE A 618 -15.31 -12.43 -24.95
N LYS A 619 -15.05 -13.09 -26.07
CA LYS A 619 -14.97 -14.54 -26.17
C LYS A 619 -13.60 -14.99 -26.65
N THR A 620 -13.12 -16.11 -26.14
CA THR A 620 -11.96 -16.80 -26.69
C THR A 620 -12.30 -18.29 -26.83
N PRO A 621 -12.45 -18.82 -28.07
CA PRO A 621 -12.97 -20.17 -28.29
C PRO A 621 -12.20 -21.30 -27.58
N GLY A 622 -10.87 -21.14 -27.45
CA GLY A 622 -10.02 -22.09 -26.73
C GLY A 622 -10.18 -22.04 -25.21
N GLY A 623 -10.70 -20.92 -24.68
CA GLY A 623 -10.78 -20.65 -23.25
C GLY A 623 -9.43 -20.27 -22.63
N LEU A 624 -9.46 -19.40 -21.61
CA LEU A 624 -8.29 -19.15 -20.77
C LEU A 624 -8.26 -20.19 -19.64
N ASP A 625 -7.33 -21.13 -19.74
CA ASP A 625 -7.13 -22.23 -18.80
C ASP A 625 -5.97 -21.93 -17.84
N VAL A 626 -6.19 -20.93 -16.98
CA VAL A 626 -5.18 -20.40 -16.05
C VAL A 626 -5.64 -20.42 -14.59
N PHE A 627 -6.85 -20.92 -14.30
CA PHE A 627 -7.52 -20.86 -12.99
C PHE A 627 -7.62 -22.23 -12.29
N ARG A 628 -6.65 -23.10 -12.54
CA ARG A 628 -6.66 -24.48 -12.06
C ARG A 628 -6.51 -24.58 -10.54
N ALA A 629 -7.04 -25.66 -9.97
CA ALA A 629 -6.96 -26.00 -8.55
C ALA A 629 -5.51 -26.07 -8.05
N GLU A 630 -4.60 -26.50 -8.93
CA GLU A 630 -3.16 -26.57 -8.67
C GLU A 630 -2.50 -25.22 -8.30
N ASN A 631 -3.14 -24.10 -8.65
CA ASN A 631 -2.59 -22.78 -8.31
C ASN A 631 -2.51 -22.53 -6.80
N ILE A 632 -3.37 -23.16 -5.98
CA ILE A 632 -3.40 -22.91 -4.53
C ILE A 632 -2.10 -23.28 -3.80
N ARG A 633 -1.22 -24.07 -4.44
CA ARG A 633 0.06 -24.53 -3.87
C ARG A 633 1.29 -23.96 -4.57
N ASN A 634 1.12 -23.00 -5.48
CA ASN A 634 2.22 -22.51 -6.31
C ASN A 634 3.18 -21.53 -5.58
N GLY A 635 2.87 -21.17 -4.33
CA GLY A 635 3.65 -20.29 -3.47
C GLY A 635 3.44 -18.79 -3.69
N ILE A 636 2.40 -18.38 -4.45
CA ILE A 636 2.04 -16.98 -4.70
C ILE A 636 0.56 -16.75 -4.34
N GLU A 637 0.29 -15.91 -3.34
CA GLU A 637 -1.07 -15.66 -2.83
C GLU A 637 -1.85 -14.52 -3.53
N ARG A 638 -1.47 -14.12 -4.76
CA ARG A 638 -2.12 -13.02 -5.50
C ARG A 638 -1.85 -13.05 -6.99
N PRO A 639 -2.62 -12.33 -7.82
CA PRO A 639 -2.24 -12.11 -9.21
C PRO A 639 -0.89 -11.38 -9.33
N THR A 640 -0.04 -11.86 -10.24
CA THR A 640 1.27 -11.26 -10.57
C THR A 640 1.47 -11.23 -12.08
N THR A 641 2.19 -12.21 -12.64
CA THR A 641 2.27 -12.48 -14.09
C THR A 641 1.13 -13.38 -14.58
N GLN A 642 0.46 -14.08 -13.66
CA GLN A 642 -0.71 -14.91 -13.84
C GLN A 642 -1.68 -14.65 -12.67
N PRO A 643 -2.94 -15.10 -12.73
CA PRO A 643 -3.90 -14.90 -11.64
C PRO A 643 -3.51 -15.60 -10.33
N ASN A 644 -2.75 -16.70 -10.39
CA ASN A 644 -2.30 -17.51 -9.24
C ASN A 644 -3.43 -17.87 -8.26
N ALA A 645 -4.60 -18.21 -8.80
CA ALA A 645 -5.74 -18.62 -7.99
C ALA A 645 -6.43 -19.81 -8.65
N TRP A 646 -6.99 -20.69 -7.82
CA TRP A 646 -8.10 -21.51 -8.25
C TRP A 646 -9.33 -20.62 -8.35
N VAL A 647 -10.09 -20.73 -9.45
CA VAL A 647 -11.38 -20.07 -9.60
C VAL A 647 -12.40 -21.12 -10.02
N ALA A 648 -13.52 -21.18 -9.30
CA ALA A 648 -14.62 -22.09 -9.59
C ALA A 648 -15.39 -21.68 -10.85
N ASP A 649 -16.02 -22.65 -11.53
CA ASP A 649 -16.94 -22.34 -12.61
C ASP A 649 -18.20 -21.64 -12.05
N TRP A 650 -18.73 -20.67 -12.78
CA TRP A 650 -19.93 -19.91 -12.40
C TRP A 650 -21.18 -20.75 -12.20
N GLN A 651 -21.25 -21.92 -12.84
CA GLN A 651 -22.39 -22.82 -12.78
C GLN A 651 -22.30 -23.81 -11.61
N ASP A 652 -21.15 -23.87 -10.94
CA ASP A 652 -20.98 -24.70 -9.75
C ASP A 652 -21.58 -23.99 -8.54
N ALA A 653 -22.80 -24.38 -8.17
CA ALA A 653 -23.51 -23.76 -7.05
C ALA A 653 -22.83 -24.01 -5.68
N HIS A 654 -22.00 -25.05 -5.57
CA HIS A 654 -21.32 -25.43 -4.33
C HIS A 654 -19.86 -25.80 -4.59
N PRO A 655 -18.99 -24.81 -4.91
CA PRO A 655 -17.61 -25.08 -5.22
C PRO A 655 -16.85 -25.72 -4.06
N VAL A 656 -16.10 -26.77 -4.37
CA VAL A 656 -15.27 -27.50 -3.40
C VAL A 656 -13.88 -27.71 -3.96
N ILE A 657 -12.87 -27.48 -3.14
CA ILE A 657 -11.50 -27.94 -3.38
C ILE A 657 -11.10 -29.00 -2.36
N THR A 658 -10.45 -30.05 -2.82
CA THR A 658 -10.05 -31.22 -2.03
C THR A 658 -8.54 -31.40 -2.11
N LEU A 659 -7.90 -31.55 -0.95
CA LEU A 659 -6.52 -31.97 -0.81
C LEU A 659 -6.51 -33.40 -0.26
N GLU A 660 -5.90 -34.34 -0.98
CA GLU A 660 -5.84 -35.75 -0.59
C GLU A 660 -4.39 -36.24 -0.52
N TRP A 661 -4.07 -37.06 0.47
CA TRP A 661 -2.77 -37.69 0.65
C TRP A 661 -2.90 -39.22 0.70
N ASP A 662 -1.87 -39.92 0.22
CA ASP A 662 -1.83 -41.39 0.29
C ASP A 662 -1.80 -41.89 1.74
N GLU A 663 -1.06 -41.18 2.59
CA GLU A 663 -0.94 -41.46 4.02
C GLU A 663 -1.48 -40.29 4.86
N PRO A 664 -2.07 -40.56 6.04
CA PRO A 664 -2.65 -39.51 6.84
C PRO A 664 -1.59 -38.51 7.30
N LYS A 665 -1.89 -37.23 7.15
CA LYS A 665 -1.06 -36.13 7.64
C LYS A 665 -1.58 -35.66 8.99
N GLU A 666 -0.66 -35.24 9.86
CA GLU A 666 -1.00 -34.59 11.12
C GLU A 666 -1.01 -33.09 10.86
N ILE A 667 -2.18 -32.46 10.96
CA ILE A 667 -2.39 -31.06 10.64
C ILE A 667 -2.70 -30.32 11.94
N THR A 668 -1.97 -29.24 12.19
CA THR A 668 -2.13 -28.38 13.38
C THR A 668 -2.77 -27.05 13.02
N SER A 669 -2.54 -26.54 11.82
CA SER A 669 -3.13 -25.30 11.35
C SER A 669 -3.36 -25.32 9.84
N ILE A 670 -4.33 -24.50 9.41
CA ILE A 670 -4.69 -24.33 8.00
C ILE A 670 -4.69 -22.83 7.71
N GLU A 671 -4.01 -22.41 6.65
CA GLU A 671 -3.96 -21.03 6.20
C GLU A 671 -4.69 -20.92 4.86
N LEU A 672 -5.72 -20.07 4.77
CA LEU A 672 -6.45 -19.78 3.54
C LEU A 672 -6.20 -18.34 3.08
N PHE A 673 -5.77 -18.18 1.83
CA PHE A 673 -5.57 -16.88 1.20
C PHE A 673 -6.66 -16.60 0.15
N PHE A 674 -7.36 -15.48 0.34
CA PHE A 674 -8.43 -14.99 -0.51
C PHE A 674 -8.02 -13.70 -1.22
N ASP A 675 -8.63 -13.46 -2.37
CA ASP A 675 -8.43 -12.22 -3.12
C ASP A 675 -9.27 -11.08 -2.52
N THR A 676 -8.62 -10.11 -1.89
CA THR A 676 -9.25 -8.85 -1.44
C THR A 676 -8.93 -7.70 -2.40
N ASP A 677 -8.78 -8.00 -3.69
CA ASP A 677 -8.48 -7.04 -4.72
C ASP A 677 -7.20 -6.25 -4.42
N TYR A 678 -6.05 -6.88 -4.61
CA TYR A 678 -4.76 -6.22 -4.45
C TYR A 678 -4.52 -5.07 -5.46
N ASP A 679 -5.41 -4.87 -6.45
CA ASP A 679 -5.34 -3.77 -7.40
C ASP A 679 -6.06 -2.51 -6.88
N HIS A 680 -7.15 -2.70 -6.14
CA HIS A 680 -7.96 -1.62 -5.59
C HIS A 680 -7.30 -1.02 -4.33
N PRO A 681 -7.15 0.31 -4.27
CA PRO A 681 -6.58 1.01 -3.13
C PRO A 681 -7.65 1.15 -2.05
N MET A 682 -7.23 1.06 -0.80
CA MET A 682 -8.09 1.16 0.37
C MET A 682 -7.67 2.40 1.14
N GLU A 683 -8.09 3.58 0.68
CA GLU A 683 -7.74 4.83 1.36
C GLU A 683 -8.27 4.82 2.80
N SER A 684 -7.41 5.12 3.77
CA SER A 684 -7.77 5.01 5.18
C SER A 684 -8.84 6.01 5.64
N VAL A 685 -8.91 7.16 4.98
CA VAL A 685 -9.77 8.30 5.34
C VAL A 685 -10.25 9.06 4.11
N LEU A 686 -11.29 9.91 4.24
CA LEU A 686 -11.81 10.87 3.24
C LEU A 686 -12.38 10.28 1.93
N MET A 687 -11.73 9.31 1.31
CA MET A 687 -12.23 8.63 0.12
C MET A 687 -13.01 7.39 0.55
N SER A 688 -14.27 7.31 0.14
CA SER A 688 -15.13 6.16 0.41
C SER A 688 -15.05 5.12 -0.69
N HIS A 689 -15.52 3.92 -0.37
CA HIS A 689 -15.62 2.80 -1.29
C HIS A 689 -17.07 2.35 -1.40
N PRO A 690 -17.51 1.88 -2.59
CA PRO A 690 -18.86 1.37 -2.76
C PRO A 690 -19.10 0.08 -1.96
N GLU A 691 -18.03 -0.64 -1.59
CA GLU A 691 -18.12 -1.87 -0.81
C GLU A 691 -17.43 -1.74 0.56
N THR A 692 -18.01 -2.37 1.56
CA THR A 692 -17.40 -2.56 2.90
C THR A 692 -16.55 -3.82 2.96
N ALA A 693 -16.82 -4.82 2.11
CA ALA A 693 -15.99 -6.01 1.93
C ALA A 693 -15.60 -6.12 0.47
N MET A 694 -14.34 -6.48 0.20
CA MET A 694 -13.86 -6.52 -1.17
C MET A 694 -14.60 -7.59 -2.00
N PRO A 695 -15.04 -7.26 -3.23
CA PRO A 695 -15.96 -8.11 -3.97
C PRO A 695 -15.47 -9.54 -4.27
N PHE A 696 -14.16 -9.74 -4.39
CA PHE A 696 -13.56 -11.04 -4.69
C PHE A 696 -13.38 -11.94 -3.45
N CYS A 697 -13.53 -11.39 -2.25
CA CYS A 697 -13.27 -12.11 -1.02
C CYS A 697 -14.41 -13.10 -0.75
N VAL A 698 -14.07 -14.40 -0.71
CA VAL A 698 -15.02 -15.47 -0.33
C VAL A 698 -15.54 -15.17 1.07
N ARG A 699 -16.87 -15.06 1.18
CA ARG A 699 -17.58 -14.68 2.40
C ARG A 699 -17.84 -15.84 3.33
N GLU A 700 -18.08 -17.02 2.77
CA GLU A 700 -18.41 -18.22 3.53
C GLU A 700 -17.53 -19.39 3.09
N TYR A 701 -16.96 -20.10 4.08
CA TYR A 701 -16.23 -21.33 3.83
C TYR A 701 -16.37 -22.32 4.99
N ARG A 702 -16.21 -23.60 4.68
CA ARG A 702 -16.21 -24.70 5.63
C ARG A 702 -15.13 -25.72 5.27
N ILE A 703 -14.38 -26.17 6.27
CA ILE A 703 -13.29 -27.14 6.12
C ILE A 703 -13.68 -28.43 6.83
N LYS A 704 -13.56 -29.57 6.15
CA LYS A 704 -13.85 -30.90 6.69
C LYS A 704 -12.69 -31.86 6.53
N ASP A 705 -12.59 -32.84 7.43
CA ASP A 705 -11.66 -33.96 7.34
C ASP A 705 -12.19 -35.11 6.44
N ASP A 706 -11.44 -36.22 6.37
CA ASP A 706 -11.81 -37.42 5.61
C ASP A 706 -13.07 -38.14 6.12
N LYS A 707 -13.48 -37.88 7.36
CA LYS A 707 -14.70 -38.42 7.99
C LYS A 707 -15.90 -37.47 7.87
N GLY A 708 -15.71 -36.29 7.28
CA GLY A 708 -16.74 -35.26 7.14
C GLY A 708 -16.95 -34.41 8.40
N ASN A 709 -16.08 -34.52 9.41
CA ASN A 709 -16.14 -33.65 10.58
C ASN A 709 -15.72 -32.24 10.18
N VAL A 710 -16.46 -31.22 10.64
CA VAL A 710 -16.12 -29.82 10.39
C VAL A 710 -14.96 -29.42 11.30
N LEU A 711 -13.83 -29.07 10.71
CA LEU A 711 -12.64 -28.59 11.41
C LEU A 711 -12.72 -27.09 11.68
N ALA A 712 -13.26 -26.34 10.72
CA ALA A 712 -13.51 -24.90 10.85
C ALA A 712 -14.60 -24.45 9.89
N GLU A 713 -15.31 -23.39 10.27
CA GLU A 713 -16.31 -22.72 9.46
C GLU A 713 -16.22 -21.22 9.72
N LYS A 714 -16.36 -20.42 8.67
CA LYS A 714 -16.41 -18.98 8.76
C LYS A 714 -17.56 -18.46 7.91
N LYS A 715 -18.36 -17.61 8.53
CA LYS A 715 -19.33 -16.75 7.86
C LYS A 715 -18.84 -15.31 7.92
N ASP A 716 -19.25 -14.52 6.95
CA ASP A 716 -18.90 -13.10 6.84
C ASP A 716 -17.40 -12.81 6.78
N ASN A 717 -16.60 -13.67 6.14
CA ASN A 717 -15.18 -13.41 5.94
C ASN A 717 -14.95 -12.19 5.03
N TYR A 718 -14.16 -11.24 5.50
CA TYR A 718 -13.67 -10.10 4.71
C TYR A 718 -12.13 -10.05 4.66
N GLN A 719 -11.44 -10.93 5.38
CA GLN A 719 -9.97 -10.90 5.52
C GLN A 719 -9.27 -11.66 4.39
N SER A 720 -8.14 -11.13 3.92
CA SER A 720 -7.31 -11.75 2.89
C SER A 720 -6.69 -13.06 3.35
N LEU A 721 -6.28 -13.13 4.63
CA LEU A 721 -5.66 -14.31 5.23
C LEU A 721 -6.48 -14.77 6.43
N ASN A 722 -6.93 -16.03 6.39
CA ASN A 722 -7.51 -16.70 7.54
C ASN A 722 -6.55 -17.78 8.05
N ASN A 723 -5.99 -17.54 9.25
CA ASN A 723 -5.17 -18.49 9.98
C ASN A 723 -6.06 -19.30 10.93
N ILE A 724 -6.31 -20.56 10.59
CA ILE A 724 -7.15 -21.47 11.37
C ILE A 724 -6.25 -22.36 12.20
N GLN A 725 -6.14 -22.04 13.48
CA GLN A 725 -5.48 -22.91 14.46
C GLN A 725 -6.46 -24.00 14.92
N LEU A 726 -6.11 -25.27 14.74
CA LEU A 726 -6.93 -26.38 15.20
C LEU A 726 -6.78 -26.56 16.72
N LEU A 727 -7.88 -26.92 17.40
CA LEU A 727 -7.89 -27.14 18.86
C LEU A 727 -6.95 -28.26 19.30
N ALA A 728 -6.77 -29.26 18.43
CA ALA A 728 -5.82 -30.34 18.58
C ALA A 728 -5.33 -30.77 17.18
N PRO A 729 -4.13 -31.37 17.07
CA PRO A 729 -3.66 -31.94 15.81
C PRO A 729 -4.67 -32.94 15.25
N VAL A 730 -5.03 -32.80 13.98
CA VAL A 730 -5.96 -33.68 13.27
C VAL A 730 -5.18 -34.57 12.34
N LYS A 731 -5.33 -35.89 12.50
CA LYS A 731 -4.76 -36.88 11.60
C LYS A 731 -5.79 -37.25 10.53
N THR A 732 -5.57 -36.83 9.29
CA THR A 732 -6.51 -37.03 8.17
C THR A 732 -5.81 -37.35 6.86
N LYS A 733 -6.43 -38.16 6.00
CA LYS A 733 -5.98 -38.35 4.61
C LYS A 733 -6.54 -37.33 3.63
N LYS A 734 -7.50 -36.50 4.06
CA LYS A 734 -8.23 -35.59 3.18
C LYS A 734 -8.64 -34.32 3.90
N LEU A 735 -8.53 -33.20 3.22
CA LEU A 735 -9.23 -31.96 3.56
C LEU A 735 -10.17 -31.58 2.43
N VAL A 736 -11.39 -31.20 2.81
CA VAL A 736 -12.44 -30.71 1.89
C VAL A 736 -12.75 -29.28 2.29
N ILE A 737 -12.53 -28.33 1.38
CA ILE A 737 -12.78 -26.91 1.59
C ILE A 737 -13.95 -26.53 0.68
N GLU A 738 -15.11 -26.32 1.31
CA GLU A 738 -16.35 -25.86 0.67
C GLU A 738 -16.36 -24.33 0.75
N VAL A 739 -16.65 -23.66 -0.36
CA VAL A 739 -16.75 -22.20 -0.43
C VAL A 739 -18.02 -21.79 -1.17
N GLU A 740 -18.47 -20.56 -0.93
CA GLU A 740 -19.52 -19.94 -1.74
C GLU A 740 -18.96 -18.89 -2.70
N HIS A 741 -19.65 -18.67 -3.81
CA HIS A 741 -19.39 -17.51 -4.66
C HIS A 741 -19.61 -16.22 -3.84
N PRO A 742 -18.65 -15.26 -3.82
CA PRO A 742 -18.81 -13.99 -3.10
C PRO A 742 -20.06 -13.22 -3.51
N SER A 743 -20.48 -13.34 -4.77
CA SER A 743 -21.73 -12.81 -5.28
C SER A 743 -22.14 -13.52 -6.58
N LYS A 744 -23.35 -13.24 -7.09
CA LYS A 744 -23.78 -13.70 -8.43
C LYS A 744 -22.90 -13.19 -9.59
N ASP A 745 -22.11 -12.14 -9.35
CA ASP A 745 -21.33 -11.42 -10.36
C ASP A 745 -19.83 -11.69 -10.25
N ILE A 746 -19.42 -12.55 -9.31
CA ILE A 746 -18.01 -12.90 -9.05
C ILE A 746 -17.92 -14.37 -8.60
N PRO A 747 -17.14 -15.22 -9.27
CA PRO A 747 -17.00 -16.62 -8.89
C PRO A 747 -16.09 -16.74 -7.66
N ALA A 748 -16.12 -17.92 -7.01
CA ALA A 748 -15.30 -18.18 -5.83
C ALA A 748 -13.84 -18.37 -6.27
N ALA A 749 -12.92 -17.78 -5.51
CA ALA A 749 -11.49 -17.89 -5.77
C ALA A 749 -10.71 -18.13 -4.47
N ILE A 750 -9.68 -18.98 -4.55
CA ILE A 750 -8.70 -19.19 -3.48
C ILE A 750 -7.31 -19.05 -4.09
N CYS A 751 -6.51 -18.14 -3.55
CA CYS A 751 -5.15 -17.90 -4.03
C CYS A 751 -4.16 -18.92 -3.47
N ALA A 752 -4.30 -19.29 -2.19
CA ALA A 752 -3.44 -20.30 -1.59
C ALA A 752 -4.13 -21.07 -0.45
N VAL A 753 -3.71 -22.32 -0.29
CA VAL A 753 -4.06 -23.18 0.86
C VAL A 753 -2.76 -23.78 1.39
N ARG A 754 -2.50 -23.61 2.68
CA ARG A 754 -1.34 -24.21 3.36
C ARG A 754 -1.80 -25.04 4.55
N CYS A 755 -1.16 -26.16 4.78
CA CYS A 755 -1.50 -27.09 5.86
C CYS A 755 -0.24 -27.44 6.64
N ILE A 756 -0.13 -26.99 7.88
CA ILE A 756 1.09 -27.11 8.72
C ILE A 756 0.90 -28.13 9.83
#